data_AF-A0A7C1TE29-F1
#
_entry.id   AF-A0A7C1TE29-F1
#
_cell.length_a   1.000
_cell.length_b   1.000
_cell.length_c   1.000
_cell.angle_alpha   90.00
_cell.angle_beta   90.00
_cell.angle_gamma   90.00
#
_symmetry.space_group_name_H-M   'P 1'
#
loop_
_entity.id
_entity.type
_entity.pdbx_description
1 polymer ?
#
loop_
_entity_poly.entity_id
_entity_poly.type
_entity_poly.pdbx_seq_one_letter_code
_entity_poly.pdbx_strand_id
1 'polypeptide(L)'
;MTNLIRSLATGMLRRSVPFFLLLAFPAVLTAQQAVHLLSRSATEVTFKFTLADSSMEGEYTLAAFEKAGLNTIQTAEGLLVPAAVYWLSDDIIPEGIQVVSEALSPPLSGEVVAWGDTLVENAAVMSMPPAIPDVPAVELRYLGKFSDTPLQALYFYPFKKASANQFQLRREIVVRLRLSSAGSAVKNMPLFKPEQWVSTQLRKKGAAKRGRNRSRLQSSDYGETNRAQVKIVTVEEGIYQISYDDLIEAGVELPANLDPWDLRMTNKGRDIPFYVKGVEDREFDSGDYIEFFGEKHRAEPNPDAPDVYTDIYTNKNVYWLEWGSRPGQKMIEEEGLVLETDSRKYTPVYSYPYTVHHEIEGYFDRLSQYQGQTPRDHVFMDYGIAANEKRGYRILLPDPDTQSDQPVSLRIMLHGKTYSREFPHECEVFLNSQRVLSATWFGQTLYDLKTDDQTPISSNVLYEDQDNFLVFINRASRDVVDYFMVNWIEVTYPRLLKAYKGQIEFTIPKSGKQSGLFDFRVTGFESDKISLYKIGVSKMLGMDIERFKSLNGDETYELHFQDEIATPNVRYFAVEESAKLKPLLLEPHEPVDLRNPEQRGNYLIVVPDSLAAFDALQRLVEHRQNTGFSVNVALVEEVYNQFNHGIVSPEAIRDYFRYAYENWGQTELYALLVGDGSFDNRDLGKLGTNLLPVVHRQMLKYGASASDHWYSLMDDEDQLPDIYLGRLPVNGETDLTNLVDKIIEYESMVDKAEWLNRFLLIGGTGKLFRDQTEILIRETLPAHLDFRRLYTYRDRNLDVDPFYGGTDELLSMFDEGLALINFMGHGGGAIWADNGLFRIEDVERLNNAGKYPFLTSMTCFTGAFDEPYRQTLSEETLAAERKGSIGVWASSGLGWAYNDFYIVRELFNLMKLHGNKLTVGEYLAMAKILYISKNLSSTAFSILNQYNYLGDPGMRLLLPDPDIQISLDSPVHVRGDTVAVSAQTGIQSGRARIEVIGEDRIPAGVVETRIVDGQVDSKIAITGETTGSTGWVRVYGVDDENTTHVAGAAGLSFNGILFDGVTLKPNDPLLADSISIYARVRHANPLRKAQVIVTLPSADSLDLSF
;
A
#
# COMPACT_ATOMS: atom_id res chain seq x y z
N MET A 1 -3.00 30.56 14.98
CA MET A 1 -3.01 29.94 13.63
C MET A 1 -2.10 30.66 12.64
N THR A 2 -2.13 31.99 12.50
CA THR A 2 -1.31 32.75 11.52
C THR A 2 0.21 32.70 11.76
N ASN A 3 0.66 32.44 13.01
CA ASN A 3 2.08 32.23 13.34
C ASN A 3 2.53 30.76 13.23
N LEU A 4 1.60 29.80 13.12
CA LEU A 4 1.90 28.38 12.89
C LEU A 4 2.15 28.11 11.38
N ILE A 5 1.47 28.88 10.52
CA ILE A 5 1.67 28.84 9.06
C ILE A 5 3.03 29.46 8.66
N ARG A 6 3.59 30.37 9.46
CA ARG A 6 4.92 30.95 9.19
C ARG A 6 6.09 30.08 9.64
N SER A 7 5.97 29.28 10.71
CA SER A 7 7.09 28.42 11.15
C SER A 7 7.24 27.14 10.31
N LEU A 8 6.18 26.71 9.61
CA LEU A 8 6.26 25.65 8.59
C LEU A 8 6.89 26.14 7.27
N ALA A 9 6.95 27.46 7.04
CA ALA A 9 7.43 28.04 5.78
C ALA A 9 8.93 28.38 5.74
N THR A 10 9.66 28.36 6.87
CA THR A 10 11.05 28.88 6.91
C THR A 10 12.12 27.94 7.50
N GLY A 11 11.79 26.67 7.79
CA GLY A 11 12.76 25.69 8.29
C GLY A 11 13.01 24.48 7.38
N MET A 12 12.26 24.37 6.28
CA MET A 12 12.24 23.19 5.42
C MET A 12 12.62 23.59 4.01
N LEU A 13 13.60 22.86 3.45
CA LEU A 13 13.65 22.32 2.08
C LEU A 13 15.10 21.91 1.76
N ARG A 14 15.67 21.00 2.57
CA ARG A 14 16.86 20.24 2.14
C ARG A 14 16.39 19.10 1.22
N ARG A 15 16.12 19.48 -0.04
CA ARG A 15 15.67 18.61 -1.13
C ARG A 15 16.84 17.74 -1.62
N SER A 16 16.56 16.47 -1.95
CA SER A 16 17.49 15.59 -2.66
C SER A 16 17.02 15.54 -4.10
N VAL A 17 17.95 15.79 -5.00
CA VAL A 17 17.77 15.92 -6.44
C VAL A 17 18.03 14.56 -7.07
N PRO A 18 17.15 13.98 -7.90
CA PRO A 18 17.57 12.93 -8.81
C PRO A 18 18.55 13.54 -9.82
N PHE A 19 19.76 12.99 -9.90
CA PHE A 19 20.74 13.40 -10.91
C PHE A 19 20.35 12.78 -12.26
N PHE A 20 20.38 13.58 -13.33
CA PHE A 20 20.12 13.09 -14.68
C PHE A 20 21.44 12.84 -15.39
N LEU A 21 21.41 11.99 -16.39
CA LEU A 21 22.39 12.00 -17.47
C LEU A 21 21.69 12.64 -18.68
N LEU A 22 21.79 13.97 -18.86
CA LEU A 22 21.56 14.57 -20.19
C LEU A 22 22.89 14.72 -20.91
N LEU A 23 22.97 14.17 -22.11
CA LEU A 23 23.92 14.62 -23.12
C LEU A 23 23.10 15.54 -24.06
N ALA A 24 23.16 16.86 -23.86
CA ALA A 24 22.38 17.84 -24.63
C ALA A 24 23.18 18.33 -25.86
N PHE A 25 22.61 18.28 -27.08
CA PHE A 25 21.92 19.31 -27.92
C PHE A 25 21.33 18.61 -29.21
N PRO A 26 21.15 19.17 -30.44
CA PRO A 26 20.19 18.61 -31.40
C PRO A 26 20.76 17.53 -32.33
N ALA A 27 20.28 16.29 -32.19
CA ALA A 27 20.32 15.29 -33.26
C ALA A 27 19.14 14.29 -33.17
N VAL A 28 18.79 13.71 -34.30
CA VAL A 28 17.72 12.71 -34.45
C VAL A 28 18.36 11.33 -34.36
N LEU A 29 18.17 10.61 -33.24
CA LEU A 29 18.42 9.16 -33.22
C LEU A 29 17.26 8.47 -33.95
N THR A 30 17.57 7.75 -35.04
CA THR A 30 16.68 6.75 -35.64
C THR A 30 17.25 5.33 -35.41
N ALA A 31 17.84 5.07 -34.23
CA ALA A 31 18.34 3.74 -33.92
C ALA A 31 17.17 2.79 -33.64
N GLN A 32 17.08 1.67 -34.34
CA GLN A 32 16.15 0.60 -34.01
C GLN A 32 16.89 -0.43 -33.16
N GLN A 33 16.45 -0.66 -31.92
CA GLN A 33 16.99 -1.75 -31.12
C GLN A 33 16.36 -3.08 -31.49
N ALA A 34 17.17 -4.14 -31.52
CA ALA A 34 16.68 -5.49 -31.74
C ALA A 34 17.41 -6.49 -30.83
N VAL A 35 16.67 -7.50 -30.36
CA VAL A 35 17.25 -8.66 -29.69
C VAL A 35 16.98 -9.87 -30.56
N HIS A 36 18.06 -10.50 -31.02
CA HIS A 36 18.03 -11.66 -31.89
C HIS A 36 18.40 -12.92 -31.11
N LEU A 37 17.65 -13.98 -31.31
CA LEU A 37 17.98 -15.30 -30.78
C LEU A 37 19.07 -15.94 -31.67
N LEU A 38 20.26 -16.17 -31.11
CA LEU A 38 21.38 -16.78 -31.83
C LEU A 38 21.38 -18.31 -31.73
N SER A 39 21.12 -18.84 -30.55
CA SER A 39 21.07 -20.28 -30.31
C SER A 39 20.18 -20.61 -29.12
N ARG A 40 19.65 -21.83 -29.09
CA ARG A 40 18.87 -22.37 -27.98
C ARG A 40 19.09 -23.86 -27.83
N SER A 41 19.12 -24.32 -26.59
CA SER A 41 19.13 -25.72 -26.18
C SER A 41 18.21 -25.90 -24.96
N ALA A 42 18.17 -27.09 -24.38
CA ALA A 42 17.44 -27.33 -23.14
C ALA A 42 18.08 -26.65 -21.92
N THR A 43 19.36 -26.26 -22.00
CA THR A 43 20.13 -25.75 -20.86
C THR A 43 20.76 -24.38 -21.11
N GLU A 44 20.73 -23.87 -22.34
CA GLU A 44 21.33 -22.59 -22.69
C GLU A 44 20.55 -21.87 -23.79
N VAL A 45 20.45 -20.55 -23.68
CA VAL A 45 19.93 -19.67 -24.72
C VAL A 45 20.89 -18.51 -24.93
N THR A 46 21.23 -18.21 -26.18
CA THR A 46 22.12 -17.10 -26.54
C THR A 46 21.37 -16.05 -27.33
N PHE A 47 21.48 -14.79 -26.89
CA PHE A 47 20.87 -13.62 -27.50
C PHE A 47 21.95 -12.67 -28.00
N LYS A 48 21.62 -11.90 -29.03
CA LYS A 48 22.38 -10.72 -29.46
C LYS A 48 21.47 -9.50 -29.39
N PHE A 49 21.79 -8.57 -28.50
CA PHE A 49 21.25 -7.23 -28.55
C PHE A 49 22.06 -6.40 -29.56
N THR A 50 21.38 -5.68 -30.43
CA THR A 50 21.96 -4.73 -31.38
C THR A 50 21.34 -3.35 -31.20
N LEU A 51 22.19 -2.32 -31.24
CA LEU A 51 21.79 -0.92 -31.30
C LEU A 51 22.14 -0.39 -32.69
N ALA A 52 21.14 -0.32 -33.60
CA ALA A 52 21.37 -0.04 -35.01
C ALA A 52 21.92 1.38 -35.29
N ASP A 53 22.71 1.47 -36.37
CA ASP A 53 23.35 2.67 -36.90
C ASP A 53 22.49 3.33 -37.98
N SER A 54 21.74 4.38 -37.63
CA SER A 54 21.33 5.36 -38.63
C SER A 54 21.76 6.74 -38.14
N SER A 55 22.90 7.19 -38.70
CA SER A 55 23.55 8.48 -38.47
C SER A 55 23.68 8.90 -37.00
N MET A 56 24.59 8.25 -36.26
CA MET A 56 25.07 8.78 -34.98
C MET A 56 26.07 9.94 -35.17
N GLU A 57 25.62 11.03 -35.78
CA GLU A 57 26.35 12.31 -35.76
C GLU A 57 25.53 13.33 -34.94
N GLY A 58 26.04 13.71 -33.77
CA GLY A 58 25.42 14.69 -32.86
C GLY A 58 25.16 14.16 -31.45
N GLU A 59 24.28 14.81 -30.69
CA GLU A 59 24.11 14.59 -29.24
C GLU A 59 23.07 13.53 -28.84
N TYR A 60 23.22 12.99 -27.62
CA TYR A 60 22.53 11.78 -27.15
C TYR A 60 21.64 12.05 -25.92
N THR A 61 20.44 12.59 -26.12
CA THR A 61 19.51 12.82 -25.00
C THR A 61 18.76 11.53 -24.61
N LEU A 62 18.22 11.49 -23.39
CA LEU A 62 17.30 10.42 -22.97
C LEU A 62 16.10 10.31 -23.92
N ALA A 63 15.55 11.44 -24.37
CA ALA A 63 14.50 11.49 -25.39
C ALA A 63 14.94 10.89 -26.73
N ALA A 64 16.21 11.04 -27.11
CA ALA A 64 16.77 10.42 -28.30
C ALA A 64 16.84 8.89 -28.16
N PHE A 65 17.18 8.38 -26.98
CA PHE A 65 17.15 6.94 -26.68
C PHE A 65 15.71 6.38 -26.59
N GLU A 66 14.76 7.14 -26.03
CA GLU A 66 13.34 6.74 -26.01
C GLU A 66 12.76 6.67 -27.42
N LYS A 67 13.11 7.63 -28.32
CA LYS A 67 12.78 7.54 -29.75
C LYS A 67 13.40 6.33 -30.46
N ALA A 68 14.56 5.88 -29.99
CA ALA A 68 15.18 4.63 -30.43
C ALA A 68 14.54 3.36 -29.83
N GLY A 69 13.47 3.53 -29.05
CA GLY A 69 12.70 2.46 -28.44
C GLY A 69 13.26 1.93 -27.13
N LEU A 70 14.30 2.54 -26.55
CA LEU A 70 14.83 2.20 -25.23
C LEU A 70 13.93 2.74 -24.12
N ASN A 71 13.99 2.11 -22.95
CA ASN A 71 13.30 2.58 -21.76
C ASN A 71 14.23 3.47 -20.93
N THR A 72 13.67 4.47 -20.29
CA THR A 72 14.32 5.20 -19.20
C THR A 72 14.21 4.35 -17.93
N ILE A 73 15.35 3.92 -17.38
CA ILE A 73 15.42 3.13 -16.16
C ILE A 73 15.95 3.99 -15.02
N GLN A 74 15.20 4.05 -13.91
CA GLN A 74 15.71 4.64 -12.68
C GLN A 74 16.46 3.58 -11.86
N THR A 75 17.75 3.81 -11.59
CA THR A 75 18.57 2.94 -10.73
C THR A 75 18.26 3.15 -9.24
N ALA A 76 18.82 2.28 -8.39
CA ALA A 76 18.71 2.37 -6.93
C ALA A 76 19.23 3.71 -6.37
N GLU A 77 20.24 4.29 -7.01
CA GLU A 77 20.81 5.59 -6.68
C GLU A 77 19.97 6.77 -7.20
N GLY A 78 18.86 6.49 -7.89
CA GLY A 78 17.97 7.48 -8.48
C GLY A 78 18.45 8.05 -9.82
N LEU A 79 19.47 7.45 -10.43
CA LEU A 79 19.98 7.87 -11.75
C LEU A 79 19.07 7.34 -12.86
N LEU A 80 18.81 8.18 -13.86
CA LEU A 80 18.06 7.77 -15.05
C LEU A 80 19.04 7.31 -16.14
N VAL A 81 18.86 6.09 -16.63
CA VAL A 81 19.73 5.47 -17.63
C VAL A 81 18.92 4.78 -18.73
N PRO A 82 19.29 4.93 -20.01
CA PRO A 82 18.59 4.23 -21.09
C PRO A 82 18.92 2.73 -21.06
N ALA A 83 17.91 1.87 -21.20
CA ALA A 83 18.11 0.44 -21.33
C ALA A 83 17.03 -0.24 -22.17
N ALA A 84 17.39 -1.31 -22.85
CA ALA A 84 16.43 -2.21 -23.46
C ALA A 84 15.92 -3.18 -22.39
N VAL A 85 14.60 -3.25 -22.19
CA VAL A 85 14.01 -4.15 -21.20
C VAL A 85 13.23 -5.24 -21.92
N TYR A 86 13.53 -6.49 -21.59
CA TYR A 86 12.82 -7.66 -22.09
C TYR A 86 12.50 -8.61 -20.95
N TRP A 87 11.28 -9.11 -20.89
CA TRP A 87 10.86 -10.09 -19.90
C TRP A 87 10.98 -11.50 -20.46
N LEU A 88 11.41 -12.42 -19.61
CA LEU A 88 11.51 -13.84 -19.95
C LEU A 88 10.13 -14.50 -20.00
N SER A 89 9.99 -15.50 -20.86
CA SER A 89 8.79 -16.31 -20.93
C SER A 89 8.63 -17.18 -19.67
N ASP A 90 7.38 -17.44 -19.29
CA ASP A 90 6.98 -18.15 -18.06
C ASP A 90 7.63 -19.55 -17.87
N ASP A 91 8.12 -20.16 -18.95
CA ASP A 91 8.75 -21.48 -19.00
C ASP A 91 10.27 -21.46 -18.82
N ILE A 92 10.87 -20.29 -18.63
CA ILE A 92 12.32 -20.12 -18.55
C ILE A 92 12.75 -19.67 -17.16
N ILE A 93 13.55 -20.53 -16.54
CA ILE A 93 14.18 -20.27 -15.24
C ILE A 93 15.69 -20.24 -15.45
N PRO A 94 16.31 -19.05 -15.53
CA PRO A 94 17.73 -18.86 -15.66
C PRO A 94 18.45 -19.15 -14.34
N GLU A 95 19.55 -19.88 -14.42
CA GLU A 95 20.50 -20.11 -13.32
C GLU A 95 21.68 -19.14 -13.36
N GLY A 96 21.87 -18.45 -14.49
CA GLY A 96 22.94 -17.47 -14.63
C GLY A 96 22.97 -16.81 -16.00
N ILE A 97 23.63 -15.66 -16.04
CA ILE A 97 23.80 -14.84 -17.24
C ILE A 97 25.29 -14.57 -17.48
N GLN A 98 25.74 -14.70 -18.73
CA GLN A 98 27.11 -14.45 -19.12
C GLN A 98 27.15 -13.56 -20.37
N VAL A 99 27.89 -12.46 -20.31
CA VAL A 99 28.26 -11.70 -21.51
C VAL A 99 29.34 -12.47 -22.26
N VAL A 100 29.02 -12.92 -23.47
CA VAL A 100 29.94 -13.67 -24.35
C VAL A 100 30.86 -12.71 -25.10
N SER A 101 30.31 -11.61 -25.61
CA SER A 101 31.06 -10.55 -26.28
C SER A 101 30.30 -9.22 -26.24
N GLU A 102 31.04 -8.11 -26.30
CA GLU A 102 30.51 -6.76 -26.51
C GLU A 102 31.29 -6.07 -27.64
N ALA A 103 30.59 -5.33 -28.50
CA ALA A 103 31.20 -4.47 -29.52
C ALA A 103 31.01 -3.00 -29.10
N LEU A 104 32.12 -2.28 -28.89
CA LEU A 104 32.11 -0.91 -28.38
C LEU A 104 32.39 0.12 -29.47
N SER A 105 31.74 1.27 -29.39
CA SER A 105 32.12 2.46 -30.16
C SER A 105 33.46 3.03 -29.66
N PRO A 106 34.12 3.94 -30.41
CA PRO A 106 35.11 4.83 -29.85
C PRO A 106 34.56 5.61 -28.63
N PRO A 107 35.41 6.05 -27.68
CA PRO A 107 34.97 6.90 -26.57
C PRO A 107 34.30 8.18 -27.08
N LEU A 108 33.10 8.43 -26.57
CA LEU A 108 32.30 9.63 -26.78
C LEU A 108 32.36 10.48 -25.52
N SER A 109 32.50 11.79 -25.68
CA SER A 109 32.41 12.72 -24.55
C SER A 109 30.96 12.82 -24.07
N GLY A 110 30.78 12.88 -22.76
CA GLY A 110 29.47 13.03 -22.16
C GLY A 110 29.51 13.69 -20.79
N GLU A 111 28.45 14.42 -20.47
CA GLU A 111 28.24 15.08 -19.19
C GLU A 111 27.02 14.48 -18.49
N VAL A 112 27.07 14.46 -17.16
CA VAL A 112 25.93 14.10 -16.31
C VAL A 112 25.33 15.41 -15.83
N VAL A 113 24.19 15.80 -16.38
CA VAL A 113 23.55 17.08 -16.07
C VAL A 113 22.47 16.84 -15.03
N ALA A 114 22.47 17.53 -13.90
CA ALA A 114 21.29 17.53 -13.04
C ALA A 114 20.16 18.31 -13.74
N TRP A 115 19.03 17.67 -14.03
CA TRP A 115 17.87 18.32 -14.61
C TRP A 115 16.89 18.75 -13.52
N GLY A 116 16.44 20.01 -13.58
CA GLY A 116 15.41 20.54 -12.69
C GLY A 116 15.57 22.03 -12.43
N ASP A 117 14.90 22.84 -13.23
CA ASP A 117 14.34 24.12 -12.77
C ASP A 117 13.22 23.81 -11.77
N THR A 118 13.62 23.47 -10.55
CA THR A 118 12.83 23.64 -9.33
C THR A 118 13.82 23.95 -8.21
N LEU A 119 14.12 25.24 -8.03
CA LEU A 119 14.80 25.86 -6.87
C LEU A 119 15.56 24.87 -5.96
N VAL A 120 16.83 24.65 -6.26
CA VAL A 120 17.79 23.95 -5.40
C VAL A 120 18.53 24.99 -4.56
N GLU A 121 18.36 24.92 -3.23
CA GLU A 121 19.10 25.74 -2.26
C GLU A 121 20.06 24.91 -1.38
N ASN A 122 20.60 23.80 -1.89
CA ASN A 122 21.58 23.00 -1.15
C ASN A 122 22.85 22.70 -1.95
N ALA A 123 23.83 23.60 -1.82
CA ALA A 123 25.19 23.45 -2.35
C ALA A 123 26.06 22.41 -1.62
N ALA A 124 25.56 21.73 -0.58
CA ALA A 124 26.38 20.85 0.27
C ALA A 124 26.54 19.40 -0.23
N VAL A 125 25.73 18.94 -1.20
CA VAL A 125 25.91 17.61 -1.85
C VAL A 125 26.78 17.71 -3.12
N MET A 126 27.21 18.92 -3.51
CA MET A 126 28.00 19.18 -4.72
C MET A 126 29.53 19.05 -4.52
N SER A 127 30.03 18.18 -3.63
CA SER A 127 31.48 18.01 -3.48
C SER A 127 32.13 17.08 -4.51
N MET A 128 31.35 16.39 -5.35
CA MET A 128 31.85 15.63 -6.50
C MET A 128 30.99 15.91 -7.74
N PRO A 129 31.58 16.24 -8.89
CA PRO A 129 30.82 16.32 -10.14
C PRO A 129 30.20 14.93 -10.41
N PRO A 130 28.91 14.87 -10.81
CA PRO A 130 28.29 13.58 -11.13
C PRO A 130 29.06 12.95 -12.30
N ALA A 131 29.64 11.78 -12.05
CA ALA A 131 30.38 11.02 -13.06
C ALA A 131 29.41 10.08 -13.79
N ILE A 132 29.73 9.75 -15.04
CA ILE A 132 28.97 8.74 -15.80
C ILE A 132 28.91 7.44 -14.97
N PRO A 133 27.72 6.86 -14.73
CA PRO A 133 27.58 5.65 -13.94
C PRO A 133 28.20 4.47 -14.68
N ASP A 134 28.85 3.59 -13.93
CA ASP A 134 29.37 2.35 -14.47
C ASP A 134 28.27 1.28 -14.38
N VAL A 135 27.68 0.93 -15.53
CA VAL A 135 26.59 -0.04 -15.63
C VAL A 135 27.06 -1.31 -16.35
N PRO A 136 26.55 -2.50 -15.96
CA PRO A 136 26.89 -3.75 -16.64
C PRO A 136 26.37 -3.74 -18.08
N ALA A 137 26.89 -4.60 -18.96
CA ALA A 137 26.37 -4.71 -20.32
C ALA A 137 24.93 -5.26 -20.35
N VAL A 138 24.69 -6.24 -19.49
CA VAL A 138 23.37 -6.83 -19.28
C VAL A 138 23.17 -7.08 -17.79
N GLU A 139 21.95 -6.93 -17.32
CA GLU A 139 21.54 -7.31 -15.97
C GLU A 139 20.31 -8.20 -16.05
N LEU A 140 20.34 -9.33 -15.35
CA LEU A 140 19.18 -10.19 -15.13
C LEU A 140 18.60 -9.84 -13.76
N ARG A 141 17.35 -9.40 -13.72
CA ARG A 141 16.62 -9.12 -12.48
C ARG A 141 15.46 -10.07 -12.30
N TYR A 142 15.26 -10.51 -11.07
CA TYR A 142 14.00 -11.07 -10.62
C TYR A 142 13.12 -9.91 -10.15
N LEU A 143 11.93 -9.77 -10.74
CA LEU A 143 10.98 -8.70 -10.42
C LEU A 143 9.94 -9.13 -9.40
N GLY A 144 9.74 -10.44 -9.20
CA GLY A 144 8.72 -11.01 -8.33
C GLY A 144 8.00 -12.16 -9.00
N LYS A 145 6.86 -12.58 -8.45
CA LYS A 145 5.92 -13.50 -9.08
C LYS A 145 4.67 -12.77 -9.53
N PHE A 146 4.10 -13.22 -10.63
CA PHE A 146 2.74 -12.85 -11.01
C PHE A 146 1.99 -14.13 -11.39
N SER A 147 0.87 -14.43 -10.71
CA SER A 147 0.11 -15.67 -10.94
C SER A 147 1.01 -16.93 -10.84
N ASP A 148 1.81 -17.02 -9.78
CA ASP A 148 2.79 -18.09 -9.49
C ASP A 148 3.86 -18.28 -10.58
N THR A 149 4.10 -17.25 -11.38
CA THR A 149 5.08 -17.32 -12.47
C THR A 149 6.19 -16.32 -12.15
N PRO A 150 7.45 -16.80 -11.98
CA PRO A 150 8.60 -15.94 -11.82
C PRO A 150 8.66 -14.93 -12.97
N LEU A 151 8.59 -13.64 -12.63
CA LEU A 151 8.77 -12.57 -13.59
C LEU A 151 10.22 -12.10 -13.52
N GLN A 152 10.92 -12.23 -14.63
CA GLN A 152 12.33 -11.90 -14.72
C GLN A 152 12.59 -11.04 -15.96
N ALA A 153 13.50 -10.09 -15.81
CA ALA A 153 13.78 -9.09 -16.82
C ALA A 153 15.27 -9.01 -17.14
N LEU A 154 15.58 -8.92 -18.43
CA LEU A 154 16.89 -8.58 -18.96
C LEU A 154 16.94 -7.09 -19.30
N TYR A 155 17.92 -6.40 -18.73
CA TYR A 155 18.23 -5.00 -19.01
C TYR A 155 19.51 -4.95 -19.81
N PHE A 156 19.43 -4.55 -21.09
CA PHE A 156 20.61 -4.32 -21.91
C PHE A 156 20.96 -2.84 -21.85
N TYR A 157 22.15 -2.52 -21.32
CA TYR A 157 22.62 -1.15 -21.20
C TYR A 157 23.52 -0.80 -22.38
N PRO A 158 23.09 0.10 -23.27
CA PRO A 158 23.80 0.42 -24.49
C PRO A 158 25.04 1.29 -24.27
N PHE A 159 25.42 1.63 -23.03
CA PHE A 159 26.54 2.53 -22.74
C PHE A 159 27.44 1.98 -21.62
N LYS A 160 28.75 2.16 -21.79
CA LYS A 160 29.81 1.75 -20.87
C LYS A 160 30.64 2.96 -20.47
N LYS A 161 30.97 3.11 -19.19
CA LYS A 161 31.88 4.17 -18.74
C LYS A 161 33.29 3.93 -19.29
N ALA A 162 33.89 4.96 -19.89
CA ALA A 162 35.28 4.94 -20.35
C ALA A 162 36.18 5.80 -19.45
N SER A 163 35.69 6.97 -19.03
CA SER A 163 36.33 7.84 -18.04
C SER A 163 35.27 8.66 -17.28
N ALA A 164 35.67 9.65 -16.46
CA ALA A 164 34.71 10.47 -15.71
C ALA A 164 33.64 11.13 -16.61
N ASN A 165 34.08 11.62 -17.78
CA ASN A 165 33.26 12.38 -18.75
C ASN A 165 33.25 11.73 -20.14
N GLN A 166 33.55 10.42 -20.24
CA GLN A 166 33.47 9.70 -21.50
C GLN A 166 32.79 8.36 -21.32
N PHE A 167 32.01 7.97 -22.32
CA PHE A 167 31.36 6.67 -22.42
C PHE A 167 31.57 6.05 -23.80
N GLN A 168 31.36 4.74 -23.92
CA GLN A 168 31.32 4.02 -25.19
C GLN A 168 29.96 3.40 -25.36
N LEU A 169 29.41 3.39 -26.57
CA LEU A 169 28.18 2.68 -26.87
C LEU A 169 28.46 1.20 -27.13
N ARG A 170 27.72 0.32 -26.47
CA ARG A 170 27.64 -1.11 -26.78
C ARG A 170 26.74 -1.30 -27.98
N ARG A 171 27.35 -1.43 -29.17
CA ARG A 171 26.67 -1.65 -30.45
C ARG A 171 26.09 -3.04 -30.55
N GLU A 172 26.83 -4.01 -30.03
CA GLU A 172 26.38 -5.38 -29.90
C GLU A 172 26.68 -5.91 -28.51
N ILE A 173 25.74 -6.66 -27.94
CA ILE A 173 25.94 -7.39 -26.70
C ILE A 173 25.45 -8.82 -26.94
N VAL A 174 26.37 -9.78 -26.93
CA VAL A 174 26.03 -11.20 -27.01
C VAL A 174 25.97 -11.75 -25.60
N VAL A 175 24.83 -12.31 -25.23
CA VAL A 175 24.55 -12.80 -23.89
C VAL A 175 24.11 -14.24 -23.95
N ARG A 176 24.68 -15.08 -23.09
CA ARG A 176 24.28 -16.46 -22.87
C ARG A 176 23.58 -16.58 -21.52
N LEU A 177 22.34 -17.04 -21.53
CA LEU A 177 21.59 -17.45 -20.35
C LEU A 177 21.72 -18.96 -20.17
N ARG A 178 22.13 -19.40 -18.98
CA ARG A 178 22.06 -20.80 -18.56
C ARG A 178 20.71 -21.05 -17.93
N LEU A 179 20.04 -22.12 -18.31
CA LEU A 179 18.71 -22.48 -17.85
C LEU A 179 18.76 -23.71 -16.96
N SER A 180 17.87 -23.76 -15.97
CA SER A 180 17.65 -24.97 -15.20
C SER A 180 17.02 -26.05 -16.08
N SER A 181 17.52 -27.27 -15.99
CA SER A 181 17.18 -28.40 -16.88
C SER A 181 15.74 -28.95 -16.75
N ALA A 182 14.82 -28.22 -16.11
CA ALA A 182 13.54 -28.74 -15.62
C ALA A 182 12.35 -28.67 -16.60
N GLY A 183 12.52 -28.21 -17.85
CA GLY A 183 11.39 -28.05 -18.79
C GLY A 183 11.78 -28.28 -20.25
N SER A 184 10.84 -28.81 -21.03
CA SER A 184 10.93 -29.07 -22.48
C SER A 184 11.67 -27.99 -23.27
N ALA A 185 12.43 -28.38 -24.30
CA ALA A 185 13.21 -27.48 -25.17
C ALA A 185 12.45 -26.21 -25.56
N VAL A 186 13.07 -25.04 -25.35
CA VAL A 186 12.54 -23.70 -25.70
C VAL A 186 12.07 -23.71 -27.16
N LYS A 187 10.75 -23.67 -27.41
CA LYS A 187 10.19 -23.79 -28.78
C LYS A 187 10.05 -22.45 -29.51
N ASN A 188 9.86 -21.33 -28.79
CA ASN A 188 9.58 -20.00 -29.34
C ASN A 188 10.61 -18.95 -28.87
N MET A 189 10.50 -17.70 -29.35
CA MET A 189 11.27 -16.57 -28.82
C MET A 189 10.95 -16.41 -27.33
N PRO A 190 11.96 -16.47 -26.45
CA PRO A 190 11.76 -16.48 -25.00
C PRO A 190 11.74 -15.08 -24.35
N LEU A 191 11.75 -14.02 -25.17
CA LEU A 191 11.82 -12.64 -24.71
C LEU A 191 10.65 -11.84 -25.27
N PHE A 192 10.00 -11.10 -24.38
CA PHE A 192 8.89 -10.21 -24.71
C PHE A 192 9.23 -8.78 -24.29
N LYS A 193 8.78 -7.79 -25.06
CA LYS A 193 8.69 -6.44 -24.48
C LYS A 193 7.67 -6.47 -23.32
N PRO A 194 7.88 -5.71 -22.23
CA PRO A 194 6.99 -5.72 -21.06
C PRO A 194 5.51 -5.62 -21.42
N GLU A 195 5.15 -4.71 -22.32
CA GLU A 195 3.78 -4.42 -22.75
C GLU A 195 3.18 -5.59 -23.55
N GLN A 196 4.01 -6.30 -24.32
CA GLN A 196 3.61 -7.50 -25.07
C GLN A 196 3.40 -8.69 -24.13
N TRP A 197 4.23 -8.82 -23.08
CA TRP A 197 4.04 -9.84 -22.06
C TRP A 197 2.73 -9.60 -21.31
N VAL A 198 2.48 -8.36 -20.86
CA VAL A 198 1.21 -7.98 -20.19
C VAL A 198 0.02 -8.31 -21.08
N SER A 199 0.07 -7.90 -22.34
CA SER A 199 -0.98 -8.24 -23.32
C SER A 199 -1.19 -9.74 -23.47
N THR A 200 -0.12 -10.54 -23.35
CA THR A 200 -0.19 -12.01 -23.47
C THR A 200 -0.81 -12.63 -22.22
N GLN A 201 -0.44 -12.17 -21.02
CA GLN A 201 -1.04 -12.67 -19.78
C GLN A 201 -2.52 -12.31 -19.69
N LEU A 202 -2.89 -11.08 -20.04
CA LEU A 202 -4.28 -10.63 -20.12
C LEU A 202 -5.10 -11.33 -21.22
N ARG A 203 -4.48 -12.04 -22.16
CA ARG A 203 -5.17 -12.89 -23.15
C ARG A 203 -5.32 -14.35 -22.71
N LYS A 204 -4.48 -14.81 -21.78
CA LYS A 204 -4.59 -16.17 -21.19
C LYS A 204 -5.77 -16.27 -20.20
N LYS A 205 -6.52 -15.19 -20.00
CA LYS A 205 -7.72 -15.13 -19.15
C LYS A 205 -8.69 -16.28 -19.46
N GLY A 206 -9.21 -16.91 -18.39
CA GLY A 206 -10.19 -17.99 -18.48
C GLY A 206 -9.66 -19.39 -18.80
N ALA A 207 -8.35 -19.58 -19.04
CA ALA A 207 -7.77 -20.91 -19.11
C ALA A 207 -7.51 -21.45 -17.69
N ALA A 208 -8.43 -22.26 -17.16
CA ALA A 208 -8.23 -22.93 -15.87
C ALA A 208 -6.87 -23.68 -15.87
N LYS A 209 -5.90 -23.21 -15.08
CA LYS A 209 -4.62 -23.90 -14.89
C LYS A 209 -4.89 -25.19 -14.11
N ARG A 210 -5.11 -26.31 -14.83
CA ARG A 210 -5.12 -27.65 -14.23
C ARG A 210 -3.75 -27.94 -13.62
N GLY A 211 -3.70 -28.06 -12.30
CA GLY A 211 -2.67 -28.82 -11.58
C GLY A 211 -1.27 -28.21 -11.51
N ARG A 212 -1.13 -27.01 -10.95
CA ARG A 212 0.13 -26.66 -10.27
C ARG A 212 0.00 -27.09 -8.80
N ASN A 213 0.99 -27.83 -8.30
CA ASN A 213 1.17 -28.13 -6.88
C ASN A 213 1.47 -26.82 -6.14
N ARG A 214 0.44 -26.03 -5.85
CA ARG A 214 0.53 -24.98 -4.84
C ARG A 214 0.75 -25.67 -3.50
N SER A 215 1.70 -25.20 -2.70
CA SER A 215 1.68 -25.49 -1.27
C SER A 215 0.41 -24.87 -0.73
N ARG A 216 -0.67 -25.66 -0.67
CA ARG A 216 -1.93 -25.18 -0.11
C ARG A 216 -1.66 -24.83 1.34
N LEU A 217 -1.84 -23.56 1.72
CA LEU A 217 -2.07 -23.22 3.12
C LEU A 217 -3.12 -24.20 3.67
N GLN A 218 -2.72 -24.97 4.69
CA GLN A 218 -3.60 -25.97 5.27
C GLN A 218 -4.59 -25.26 6.19
N SER A 219 -5.79 -25.81 6.32
CA SER A 219 -6.77 -25.29 7.28
C SER A 219 -6.24 -25.30 8.72
N SER A 220 -5.21 -26.10 9.01
CA SER A 220 -4.51 -26.15 10.30
C SER A 220 -3.58 -24.97 10.56
N ASP A 221 -3.22 -24.19 9.53
CA ASP A 221 -2.33 -23.03 9.67
C ASP A 221 -3.07 -21.83 10.30
N TYR A 222 -4.40 -21.92 10.42
CA TYR A 222 -5.28 -20.90 10.99
C TYR A 222 -6.18 -21.52 12.08
N GLY A 223 -6.55 -20.76 13.12
CA GLY A 223 -7.28 -21.27 14.28
C GLY A 223 -8.60 -21.99 13.98
N GLU A 224 -8.97 -22.98 14.80
CA GLU A 224 -10.25 -23.70 14.75
C GLU A 224 -11.38 -22.88 15.43
N THR A 225 -11.69 -21.68 14.93
CA THR A 225 -12.83 -20.88 15.46
C THR A 225 -14.18 -21.31 14.90
N ASN A 226 -14.20 -22.11 13.81
CA ASN A 226 -15.41 -22.62 13.16
C ASN A 226 -16.25 -23.60 14.02
N ARG A 227 -15.91 -23.79 15.29
CA ARG A 227 -16.66 -24.63 16.25
C ARG A 227 -17.02 -23.91 17.53
N ALA A 228 -16.43 -22.74 17.79
CA ALA A 228 -16.70 -21.98 18.99
C ALA A 228 -18.11 -21.40 18.93
N GLN A 229 -18.81 -21.43 20.06
CA GLN A 229 -20.20 -20.99 20.14
C GLN A 229 -20.34 -19.62 20.82
N VAL A 230 -19.32 -19.16 21.55
CA VAL A 230 -19.36 -17.85 22.23
C VAL A 230 -18.02 -17.14 22.08
N LYS A 231 -18.08 -15.87 21.67
CA LYS A 231 -16.94 -14.96 21.68
C LYS A 231 -16.98 -14.11 22.92
N ILE A 232 -15.85 -14.01 23.59
CA ILE A 232 -15.64 -13.26 24.83
C ILE A 232 -14.55 -12.24 24.57
N VAL A 233 -14.91 -10.95 24.60
CA VAL A 233 -13.96 -9.86 24.37
C VAL A 233 -13.54 -9.27 25.70
N THR A 234 -12.23 -9.17 25.94
CA THR A 234 -11.66 -8.58 27.16
C THR A 234 -10.71 -7.43 26.81
N VAL A 235 -10.39 -6.58 27.79
CA VAL A 235 -9.49 -5.42 27.61
C VAL A 235 -8.46 -5.36 28.73
N GLU A 236 -8.92 -5.50 29.96
CA GLU A 236 -8.09 -5.43 31.15
C GLU A 236 -7.53 -6.81 31.52
N GLU A 237 -6.37 -6.81 32.18
CA GLU A 237 -5.77 -7.99 32.76
C GLU A 237 -6.39 -8.29 34.14
N GLY A 238 -6.75 -9.54 34.42
CA GLY A 238 -7.33 -9.93 35.72
C GLY A 238 -8.20 -11.18 35.66
N ILE A 239 -8.86 -11.50 36.77
CA ILE A 239 -9.81 -12.63 36.85
C ILE A 239 -11.18 -12.19 36.35
N TYR A 240 -11.66 -12.83 35.29
CA TYR A 240 -13.00 -12.65 34.75
C TYR A 240 -13.93 -13.73 35.29
N GLN A 241 -15.18 -13.37 35.61
CA GLN A 241 -16.22 -14.33 36.00
C GLN A 241 -17.42 -14.19 35.06
N ILE A 242 -17.81 -15.31 34.44
CA ILE A 242 -19.00 -15.39 33.57
C ILE A 242 -19.94 -16.42 34.19
N SER A 243 -21.12 -16.01 34.62
CA SER A 243 -22.15 -16.90 35.14
C SER A 243 -22.95 -17.54 34.01
N TYR A 244 -23.69 -18.60 34.33
CA TYR A 244 -24.74 -19.13 33.46
C TYR A 244 -25.71 -18.04 33.02
N ASP A 245 -26.18 -17.21 33.96
CA ASP A 245 -27.13 -16.14 33.68
C ASP A 245 -26.54 -15.09 32.72
N ASP A 246 -25.24 -14.76 32.83
CA ASP A 246 -24.58 -13.83 31.89
C ASP A 246 -24.64 -14.36 30.45
N LEU A 247 -24.43 -15.68 30.25
CA LEU A 247 -24.51 -16.31 28.93
C LEU A 247 -25.94 -16.24 28.37
N ILE A 248 -26.94 -16.55 29.20
CA ILE A 248 -28.35 -16.48 28.79
C ILE A 248 -28.76 -15.04 28.47
N GLU A 249 -28.35 -14.06 29.28
CA GLU A 249 -28.62 -12.63 29.03
C GLU A 249 -27.95 -12.12 27.75
N ALA A 250 -26.78 -12.65 27.40
CA ALA A 250 -26.10 -12.40 26.12
C ALA A 250 -26.75 -13.10 24.92
N GLY A 251 -27.80 -13.90 25.13
CA GLY A 251 -28.51 -14.62 24.07
C GLY A 251 -27.85 -15.93 23.65
N VAL A 252 -26.95 -16.50 24.47
CA VAL A 252 -26.32 -17.80 24.20
C VAL A 252 -27.31 -18.93 24.47
N GLU A 253 -27.52 -19.80 23.48
CA GLU A 253 -28.32 -21.02 23.64
C GLU A 253 -27.46 -22.17 24.18
N LEU A 254 -27.69 -22.55 25.44
CA LEU A 254 -26.99 -23.66 26.09
C LEU A 254 -27.78 -24.98 25.97
N PRO A 255 -27.12 -26.13 25.75
CA PRO A 255 -27.76 -27.44 25.83
C PRO A 255 -28.37 -27.70 27.22
N ALA A 256 -29.56 -28.31 27.27
CA ALA A 256 -30.31 -28.52 28.51
C ALA A 256 -29.61 -29.40 29.59
N ASN A 257 -28.58 -30.16 29.22
CA ASN A 257 -27.78 -30.99 30.13
C ASN A 257 -26.27 -30.80 29.82
N LEU A 258 -25.84 -29.55 29.63
CA LEU A 258 -24.43 -29.27 29.35
C LEU A 258 -23.58 -29.66 30.56
N ASP A 259 -22.76 -30.72 30.44
CA ASP A 259 -21.81 -31.07 31.49
C ASP A 259 -20.71 -30.00 31.53
N PRO A 260 -20.46 -29.36 32.68
CA PRO A 260 -19.42 -28.33 32.78
C PRO A 260 -18.00 -28.82 32.42
N TRP A 261 -17.76 -30.15 32.44
CA TRP A 261 -16.50 -30.75 31.97
C TRP A 261 -16.31 -30.69 30.45
N ASP A 262 -17.40 -30.57 29.69
CA ASP A 262 -17.37 -30.49 28.22
C ASP A 262 -17.03 -29.07 27.72
N LEU A 263 -17.02 -28.07 28.61
CA LEU A 263 -16.59 -26.72 28.27
C LEU A 263 -15.11 -26.69 27.89
N ARG A 264 -14.75 -25.83 26.93
CA ARG A 264 -13.36 -25.56 26.55
C ARG A 264 -13.21 -24.09 26.21
N MET A 265 -12.13 -23.48 26.66
CA MET A 265 -11.82 -22.08 26.39
C MET A 265 -10.50 -21.98 25.65
N THR A 266 -10.43 -21.11 24.64
CA THR A 266 -9.20 -20.85 23.90
C THR A 266 -8.94 -19.36 23.72
N ASN A 267 -7.66 -18.99 23.64
CA ASN A 267 -7.20 -17.65 23.25
C ASN A 267 -6.00 -17.80 22.31
N LYS A 268 -5.98 -17.06 21.21
CA LYS A 268 -4.95 -17.17 20.15
C LYS A 268 -4.67 -18.64 19.73
N GLY A 269 -5.73 -19.44 19.62
CA GLY A 269 -5.68 -20.86 19.25
C GLY A 269 -5.15 -21.83 20.31
N ARG A 270 -4.86 -21.37 21.54
CA ARG A 270 -4.34 -22.20 22.65
C ARG A 270 -5.39 -22.43 23.71
N ASP A 271 -5.42 -23.63 24.29
CA ASP A 271 -6.30 -23.95 25.42
C ASP A 271 -5.90 -23.12 26.65
N ILE A 272 -6.88 -22.47 27.27
CA ILE A 272 -6.70 -21.68 28.48
C ILE A 272 -7.34 -22.43 29.65
N PRO A 273 -6.61 -22.70 30.75
CA PRO A 273 -7.19 -23.22 31.97
C PRO A 273 -8.18 -22.23 32.60
N PHE A 274 -9.34 -22.73 33.03
CA PHE A 274 -10.35 -21.95 33.75
C PHE A 274 -10.98 -22.78 34.87
N TYR A 275 -11.41 -22.12 35.93
CA TYR A 275 -12.17 -22.71 37.02
C TYR A 275 -13.66 -22.78 36.63
N VAL A 276 -14.34 -23.81 37.11
CA VAL A 276 -15.77 -24.03 36.87
C VAL A 276 -16.42 -24.37 38.19
N LYS A 277 -17.41 -23.57 38.60
CA LYS A 277 -18.29 -23.89 39.72
C LYS A 277 -19.54 -24.62 39.21
N GLY A 278 -20.04 -25.59 39.98
CA GLY A 278 -21.19 -26.41 39.57
C GLY A 278 -20.81 -27.76 38.96
N VAL A 279 -19.56 -28.20 39.09
CA VAL A 279 -19.13 -29.48 38.51
C VAL A 279 -19.71 -30.71 39.23
N GLU A 280 -20.32 -30.51 40.41
CA GLU A 280 -20.74 -31.57 41.31
C GLU A 280 -22.00 -32.33 40.85
N ASP A 281 -22.96 -31.65 40.24
CA ASP A 281 -24.22 -32.22 39.73
C ASP A 281 -24.19 -32.54 38.23
N ARG A 282 -23.14 -32.11 37.53
CA ARG A 282 -22.88 -32.35 36.09
C ARG A 282 -23.87 -31.64 35.15
N GLU A 283 -24.50 -30.57 35.60
CA GLU A 283 -25.37 -29.74 34.77
C GLU A 283 -24.94 -28.28 34.96
N PHE A 284 -24.54 -27.60 33.88
CA PHE A 284 -24.19 -26.18 33.95
C PHE A 284 -25.46 -25.33 33.94
N ASP A 285 -25.93 -24.89 35.10
CA ASP A 285 -27.22 -24.23 35.28
C ASP A 285 -27.17 -22.94 36.13
N SER A 286 -28.35 -22.40 36.51
CA SER A 286 -28.43 -21.11 37.22
C SER A 286 -27.81 -21.20 38.61
N GLY A 287 -26.74 -20.43 38.83
CA GLY A 287 -25.90 -20.49 40.03
C GLY A 287 -24.46 -20.88 39.70
N ASP A 288 -24.24 -21.47 38.53
CA ASP A 288 -22.92 -21.84 38.06
C ASP A 288 -22.22 -20.71 37.34
N TYR A 289 -20.89 -20.81 37.31
CA TYR A 289 -20.05 -19.83 36.64
C TYR A 289 -18.69 -20.40 36.28
N ILE A 290 -18.03 -19.73 35.34
CA ILE A 290 -16.64 -19.96 34.97
C ILE A 290 -15.77 -18.77 35.37
N GLU A 291 -14.53 -19.06 35.75
CA GLU A 291 -13.53 -18.04 36.10
C GLU A 291 -12.21 -18.30 35.38
N PHE A 292 -11.64 -17.27 34.76
CA PHE A 292 -10.37 -17.41 34.06
C PHE A 292 -9.54 -16.14 34.20
N PHE A 293 -8.22 -16.28 34.04
CA PHE A 293 -7.32 -15.15 33.97
C PHE A 293 -7.29 -14.61 32.53
N GLY A 294 -7.85 -13.42 32.34
CA GLY A 294 -7.77 -12.68 31.09
C GLY A 294 -6.47 -11.89 31.03
N GLU A 295 -5.73 -12.03 29.94
CA GLU A 295 -4.51 -11.29 29.65
C GLU A 295 -4.86 -10.06 28.79
N LYS A 296 -4.17 -8.95 29.05
CA LYS A 296 -4.23 -7.77 28.17
C LYS A 296 -3.65 -8.13 26.80
N HIS A 297 -4.33 -7.71 25.72
CA HIS A 297 -3.78 -7.89 24.37
C HIS A 297 -2.54 -7.01 24.16
N ARG A 298 -1.47 -7.62 23.65
CA ARG A 298 -0.19 -6.96 23.34
C ARG A 298 0.28 -7.42 21.97
N ALA A 299 1.11 -6.59 21.35
CA ALA A 299 1.80 -6.96 20.13
C ALA A 299 2.69 -8.19 20.37
N GLU A 300 2.88 -9.01 19.34
CA GLU A 300 3.86 -10.09 19.42
C GLU A 300 5.28 -9.50 19.51
N PRO A 301 6.12 -9.93 20.47
CA PRO A 301 7.43 -9.33 20.67
C PRO A 301 8.31 -9.40 19.42
N ASN A 302 8.74 -8.24 18.93
CA ASN A 302 9.64 -8.13 17.79
C ASN A 302 10.94 -7.39 18.19
N PRO A 303 12.10 -8.07 18.21
CA PRO A 303 13.38 -7.44 18.54
C PRO A 303 13.77 -6.26 17.64
N ASP A 304 13.28 -6.23 16.40
CA ASP A 304 13.54 -5.16 15.43
C ASP A 304 12.55 -3.99 15.57
N ALA A 305 11.48 -4.16 16.36
CA ALA A 305 10.46 -3.15 16.68
C ALA A 305 10.14 -3.14 18.19
N PRO A 306 11.14 -2.91 19.07
CA PRO A 306 10.92 -2.97 20.52
C PRO A 306 10.07 -1.80 21.03
N ASP A 307 9.81 -0.80 20.19
CA ASP A 307 8.84 0.27 20.41
C ASP A 307 7.39 -0.20 20.36
N VAL A 308 7.07 -1.19 19.52
CA VAL A 308 5.70 -1.72 19.40
C VAL A 308 5.41 -2.68 20.56
N TYR A 309 4.91 -2.14 21.67
CA TYR A 309 4.52 -2.92 22.84
C TYR A 309 3.04 -3.27 22.82
N THR A 310 2.19 -2.26 22.66
CA THR A 310 0.77 -2.43 22.42
C THR A 310 0.53 -2.72 20.94
N ASP A 311 -0.44 -3.59 20.64
CA ASP A 311 -0.83 -3.83 19.26
C ASP A 311 -1.37 -2.55 18.62
N ILE A 312 -0.95 -2.29 17.39
CA ILE A 312 -1.20 -1.02 16.68
C ILE A 312 -2.70 -0.86 16.35
N TYR A 313 -3.42 -1.97 16.19
CA TYR A 313 -4.79 -1.99 15.69
C TYR A 313 -5.84 -2.18 16.79
N THR A 314 -5.51 -2.86 17.89
CA THR A 314 -6.48 -3.08 18.97
C THR A 314 -5.82 -3.33 20.32
N ASN A 315 -6.50 -2.97 21.40
CA ASN A 315 -6.16 -3.44 22.75
C ASN A 315 -7.12 -4.53 23.26
N LYS A 316 -8.09 -4.93 22.44
CA LYS A 316 -9.09 -5.95 22.77
C LYS A 316 -8.50 -7.34 22.55
N ASN A 317 -8.58 -8.19 23.57
CA ASN A 317 -8.26 -9.61 23.45
C ASN A 317 -9.55 -10.42 23.24
N VAL A 318 -9.43 -11.59 22.61
CA VAL A 318 -10.59 -12.43 22.31
C VAL A 318 -10.38 -13.86 22.80
N TYR A 319 -11.31 -14.32 23.62
CA TYR A 319 -11.42 -15.68 24.11
C TYR A 319 -12.63 -16.34 23.45
N TRP A 320 -12.50 -17.63 23.17
CA TRP A 320 -13.56 -18.44 22.57
C TRP A 320 -13.95 -19.53 23.54
N LEU A 321 -15.24 -19.60 23.87
CA LEU A 321 -15.82 -20.68 24.66
C LEU A 321 -16.55 -21.65 23.73
N GLU A 322 -16.27 -22.94 23.92
CA GLU A 322 -16.84 -24.01 23.12
C GLU A 322 -17.29 -25.22 23.96
N TRP A 323 -18.21 -26.01 23.42
CA TRP A 323 -18.63 -27.30 23.98
C TRP A 323 -18.91 -28.35 22.89
N GLY A 324 -18.86 -29.64 23.27
CA GLY A 324 -19.19 -30.77 22.39
C GLY A 324 -18.07 -31.24 21.45
N SER A 325 -16.85 -30.69 21.59
CA SER A 325 -15.67 -31.09 20.83
C SER A 325 -14.81 -32.08 21.63
N ARG A 326 -13.88 -31.56 22.44
CA ARG A 326 -13.00 -32.27 23.37
C ARG A 326 -12.94 -31.47 24.68
N PRO A 327 -12.81 -32.11 25.84
CA PRO A 327 -12.69 -31.40 27.12
C PRO A 327 -11.52 -30.41 27.12
N GLY A 328 -11.79 -29.18 27.55
CA GLY A 328 -10.75 -28.15 27.70
C GLY A 328 -9.99 -28.26 29.03
N GLN A 329 -8.90 -27.50 29.15
CA GLN A 329 -8.12 -27.45 30.39
C GLN A 329 -8.94 -26.79 31.52
N LYS A 330 -8.91 -27.39 32.71
CA LYS A 330 -9.59 -26.91 33.91
C LYS A 330 -8.57 -26.59 34.98
N MET A 331 -8.82 -25.53 35.74
CA MET A 331 -8.13 -25.32 37.00
C MET A 331 -8.66 -26.33 38.02
N ILE A 332 -7.76 -26.95 38.77
CA ILE A 332 -8.14 -27.82 39.90
C ILE A 332 -8.28 -26.97 41.16
N GLU A 333 -8.94 -27.53 42.19
CA GLU A 333 -8.89 -26.96 43.53
C GLU A 333 -7.64 -27.50 44.26
N GLU A 334 -6.87 -26.58 44.87
CA GLU A 334 -5.63 -26.87 45.60
C GLU A 334 -5.71 -26.28 47.01
N GLU A 335 -5.24 -26.99 48.03
CA GLU A 335 -5.27 -26.50 49.42
C GLU A 335 -4.06 -25.59 49.70
N GLY A 336 -4.30 -24.36 50.17
CA GLY A 336 -3.30 -23.39 50.60
C GLY A 336 -3.12 -23.31 52.13
N LEU A 337 -3.48 -24.37 52.86
CA LEU A 337 -3.48 -24.40 54.33
C LEU A 337 -2.10 -24.08 54.92
N VAL A 338 -2.07 -23.31 56.01
CA VAL A 338 -0.86 -23.04 56.79
C VAL A 338 -0.59 -24.22 57.74
N LEU A 339 0.22 -25.18 57.28
CA LEU A 339 0.51 -26.41 58.04
C LEU A 339 1.84 -26.35 58.81
N GLU A 340 2.84 -25.65 58.29
CA GLU A 340 4.17 -25.58 58.90
C GLU A 340 4.39 -24.25 59.62
N THR A 341 4.56 -24.31 60.94
CA THR A 341 4.75 -23.11 61.79
C THR A 341 6.21 -22.86 62.17
N ASP A 342 7.13 -23.80 61.92
CA ASP A 342 8.55 -23.60 62.18
C ASP A 342 9.19 -22.74 61.08
N SER A 343 9.49 -21.48 61.40
CA SER A 343 10.05 -20.48 60.48
C SER A 343 11.40 -20.85 59.84
N ARG A 344 12.03 -21.95 60.25
CA ARG A 344 13.26 -22.48 59.62
C ARG A 344 12.97 -23.38 58.42
N LYS A 345 11.73 -23.81 58.22
CA LYS A 345 11.34 -24.79 57.20
C LYS A 345 10.62 -24.18 56.00
N TYR A 346 10.04 -22.99 56.15
CA TYR A 346 9.47 -22.21 55.05
C TYR A 346 10.29 -20.95 54.78
N THR A 347 10.02 -20.30 53.66
CA THR A 347 10.61 -19.01 53.28
C THR A 347 9.52 -17.95 53.22
N PRO A 348 9.50 -16.95 54.12
CA PRO A 348 8.49 -15.89 54.04
C PRO A 348 8.76 -14.98 52.85
N VAL A 349 7.68 -14.56 52.17
CA VAL A 349 7.72 -13.62 51.05
C VAL A 349 7.09 -12.29 51.48
N TYR A 350 7.88 -11.22 51.47
CA TYR A 350 7.45 -9.88 51.88
C TYR A 350 7.26 -8.91 50.71
N SER A 351 8.16 -9.01 49.72
CA SER A 351 8.11 -8.24 48.48
C SER A 351 8.59 -9.09 47.31
N TYR A 352 8.22 -8.69 46.10
CA TYR A 352 8.54 -9.39 44.87
C TYR A 352 8.82 -8.38 43.74
N PRO A 353 9.60 -8.75 42.72
CA PRO A 353 9.82 -7.86 41.59
C PRO A 353 8.52 -7.71 40.79
N TYR A 354 8.06 -6.48 40.63
CA TYR A 354 6.89 -6.14 39.84
C TYR A 354 7.25 -5.10 38.78
N THR A 355 6.79 -5.31 37.55
CA THR A 355 7.04 -4.40 36.43
C THR A 355 5.76 -3.66 36.07
N VAL A 356 5.78 -2.34 36.19
CA VAL A 356 4.75 -1.47 35.64
C VAL A 356 5.21 -1.01 34.26
N HIS A 357 4.41 -1.33 33.24
CA HIS A 357 4.53 -0.74 31.91
C HIS A 357 3.56 0.44 31.81
N HIS A 358 4.09 1.59 31.42
CA HIS A 358 3.36 2.84 31.29
C HIS A 358 3.55 3.42 29.89
N GLU A 359 2.45 3.47 29.15
CA GLU A 359 2.34 3.96 27.79
C GLU A 359 1.06 4.79 27.70
N ILE A 360 1.13 5.93 27.03
CA ILE A 360 -0.02 6.81 26.80
C ILE A 360 -0.09 7.06 25.31
N GLU A 361 -1.27 6.87 24.75
CA GLU A 361 -1.50 7.11 23.33
C GLU A 361 -1.90 8.57 23.11
N GLY A 362 -0.92 9.43 22.88
CA GLY A 362 -1.12 10.88 22.92
C GLY A 362 -0.93 11.61 21.59
N TYR A 363 0.03 11.19 20.77
CA TYR A 363 0.43 11.94 19.59
C TYR A 363 0.97 11.05 18.47
N PHE A 364 0.32 11.11 17.31
CA PHE A 364 0.78 10.44 16.10
C PHE A 364 1.91 11.22 15.39
N ASP A 365 3.05 10.58 15.13
CA ASP A 365 4.12 11.11 14.28
C ASP A 365 4.43 10.16 13.13
N ARG A 366 4.51 10.67 11.90
CA ARG A 366 4.79 9.83 10.72
C ARG A 366 6.22 9.30 10.68
N LEU A 367 7.15 9.86 11.46
CA LEU A 367 8.58 9.53 11.41
C LEU A 367 9.20 9.74 10.02
N SER A 368 9.04 10.96 9.48
CA SER A 368 9.31 11.31 8.07
C SER A 368 10.69 10.94 7.48
N GLN A 369 11.72 10.72 8.30
CA GLN A 369 13.07 10.35 7.89
C GLN A 369 13.41 8.87 8.15
N TYR A 370 12.57 8.14 8.87
CA TYR A 370 12.72 6.70 8.99
C TYR A 370 12.33 6.03 7.66
N GLN A 371 13.16 5.11 7.18
CA GLN A 371 13.00 4.47 5.87
C GLN A 371 12.91 2.94 5.94
N GLY A 372 12.97 2.36 7.14
CA GLY A 372 12.76 0.93 7.32
C GLY A 372 11.31 0.53 7.08
N GLN A 373 11.07 -0.74 6.74
CA GLN A 373 9.71 -1.29 6.60
C GLN A 373 9.32 -2.19 7.77
N THR A 374 10.19 -2.29 8.77
CA THR A 374 9.84 -2.91 10.05
C THR A 374 8.70 -2.10 10.67
N PRO A 375 7.65 -2.74 11.21
CA PRO A 375 6.61 -2.05 11.96
C PRO A 375 7.22 -1.13 13.01
N ARG A 376 6.63 0.05 13.18
CA ARG A 376 7.03 1.04 14.17
C ARG A 376 5.80 1.52 14.89
N ASP A 377 5.99 1.86 16.16
CA ASP A 377 4.97 2.62 16.84
C ASP A 377 5.02 4.06 16.32
N HIS A 378 3.84 4.57 16.03
CA HIS A 378 3.64 5.90 15.52
C HIS A 378 2.94 6.80 16.52
N VAL A 379 2.46 6.24 17.64
CA VAL A 379 1.73 6.99 18.66
C VAL A 379 2.59 7.09 19.90
N PHE A 380 3.07 8.29 20.18
CA PHE A 380 3.92 8.60 21.32
C PHE A 380 3.09 9.22 22.45
N MET A 381 3.67 9.27 23.66
CA MET A 381 3.01 9.88 24.82
C MET A 381 2.63 11.35 24.61
N ASP A 382 3.40 12.08 23.81
CA ASP A 382 3.12 13.46 23.43
C ASP A 382 3.94 13.94 22.21
N TYR A 383 3.85 15.24 21.88
CA TYR A 383 4.52 15.86 20.73
C TYR A 383 6.06 15.87 20.79
N GLY A 384 6.65 15.52 21.92
CA GLY A 384 8.09 15.54 22.18
C GLY A 384 8.56 16.68 23.09
N ILE A 385 9.79 16.53 23.59
CA ILE A 385 10.46 17.40 24.54
C ILE A 385 11.51 18.23 23.79
N ALA A 386 11.27 19.53 23.68
CA ALA A 386 12.15 20.42 22.91
C ALA A 386 13.49 20.69 23.63
N ALA A 387 14.49 21.18 22.90
CA ALA A 387 15.77 21.61 23.45
C ALA A 387 15.59 22.54 24.68
N ASN A 388 16.28 22.21 25.78
CA ASN A 388 16.19 22.90 27.07
C ASN A 388 14.79 22.88 27.71
N GLU A 389 13.88 22.00 27.30
CA GLU A 389 12.64 21.73 28.02
C GLU A 389 12.78 20.55 28.98
N LYS A 390 11.83 20.47 29.92
CA LYS A 390 11.64 19.31 30.78
C LYS A 390 10.19 18.86 30.75
N ARG A 391 9.95 17.57 30.95
CA ARG A 391 8.61 17.01 31.04
C ARG A 391 8.55 15.90 32.08
N GLY A 392 7.49 15.90 32.89
CA GLY A 392 7.27 14.92 33.93
C GLY A 392 6.09 14.01 33.58
N TYR A 393 6.28 12.70 33.75
CA TYR A 393 5.22 11.70 33.65
C TYR A 393 4.94 11.13 35.03
N ARG A 394 3.66 11.09 35.40
CA ARG A 394 3.20 10.45 36.64
C ARG A 394 3.18 8.93 36.42
N ILE A 395 3.91 8.19 37.24
CA ILE A 395 3.93 6.74 37.21
C ILE A 395 3.32 6.22 38.52
N LEU A 396 2.21 5.50 38.42
CA LEU A 396 1.63 4.82 39.55
C LEU A 396 2.43 3.54 39.81
N LEU A 397 3.08 3.46 40.97
CA LEU A 397 3.77 2.28 41.46
C LEU A 397 3.06 1.82 42.74
N PRO A 398 2.15 0.83 42.68
CA PRO A 398 1.47 0.33 43.88
C PRO A 398 2.46 -0.25 44.90
N ASP A 399 2.38 0.24 46.14
CA ASP A 399 3.01 -0.30 47.35
C ASP A 399 4.50 -0.72 47.19
N PRO A 400 5.42 0.19 46.80
CA PRO A 400 6.84 -0.12 46.69
C PRO A 400 7.48 -0.38 48.06
N ASP A 401 8.31 -1.41 48.15
CA ASP A 401 9.14 -1.71 49.31
C ASP A 401 10.38 -0.80 49.32
N THR A 402 10.23 0.39 49.90
CA THR A 402 11.27 1.44 49.94
C THR A 402 12.47 1.07 50.82
N GLN A 403 12.37 0.00 51.63
CA GLN A 403 13.43 -0.51 52.50
C GLN A 403 14.15 -1.73 51.92
N SER A 404 13.69 -2.24 50.79
CA SER A 404 14.29 -3.38 50.10
C SER A 404 15.73 -3.09 49.68
N ASP A 405 16.58 -4.12 49.78
CA ASP A 405 17.92 -4.13 49.20
C ASP A 405 17.91 -4.43 47.69
N GLN A 406 16.77 -4.85 47.15
CA GLN A 406 16.60 -5.09 45.73
C GLN A 406 16.52 -3.76 44.97
N PRO A 407 17.20 -3.65 43.81
CA PRO A 407 17.24 -2.41 43.05
C PRO A 407 15.93 -2.18 42.29
N VAL A 408 15.66 -0.90 42.01
CA VAL A 408 14.72 -0.47 40.98
C VAL A 408 15.44 -0.50 39.64
N SER A 409 14.80 -1.03 38.60
CA SER A 409 15.29 -0.93 37.23
C SER A 409 14.31 -0.17 36.34
N LEU A 410 14.86 0.59 35.41
CA LEU A 410 14.10 1.35 34.42
C LEU A 410 14.51 0.88 33.03
N ARG A 411 13.51 0.74 32.16
CA ARG A 411 13.70 0.63 30.71
C ARG A 411 12.75 1.63 30.05
N ILE A 412 13.27 2.50 29.22
CA ILE A 412 12.52 3.61 28.63
C ILE A 412 12.78 3.60 27.14
N MET A 413 11.71 3.55 26.37
CA MET A 413 11.80 3.63 24.93
C MET A 413 11.65 5.08 24.48
N LEU A 414 12.71 5.62 23.90
CA LEU A 414 12.77 6.98 23.37
C LEU A 414 12.88 6.96 21.86
N HIS A 415 12.42 8.02 21.20
CA HIS A 415 12.62 8.21 19.78
C HIS A 415 13.06 9.63 19.47
N GLY A 416 14.13 9.81 18.68
CA GLY A 416 14.50 11.12 18.17
C GLY A 416 13.41 11.65 17.24
N LYS A 417 12.92 12.88 17.43
CA LYS A 417 11.98 13.51 16.48
C LYS A 417 12.72 14.37 15.48
N THR A 418 13.65 15.20 15.98
CA THR A 418 14.61 15.89 15.12
C THR A 418 15.59 14.87 14.53
N TYR A 419 15.99 15.08 13.28
CA TYR A 419 16.84 14.16 12.53
C TYR A 419 18.26 14.67 12.26
N SER A 420 18.74 15.60 13.10
CA SER A 420 20.09 16.15 12.98
C SER A 420 21.15 15.06 13.19
N ARG A 421 22.19 15.08 12.36
CA ARG A 421 23.40 14.25 12.54
C ARG A 421 24.57 15.04 13.15
N GLU A 422 24.41 16.34 13.30
CA GLU A 422 25.45 17.25 13.81
C GLU A 422 25.25 17.53 15.30
N PHE A 423 24.00 17.56 15.75
CA PHE A 423 23.62 17.85 17.14
C PHE A 423 22.91 16.62 17.71
N PRO A 424 23.40 16.06 18.84
CA PRO A 424 22.72 14.95 19.46
C PRO A 424 21.48 15.41 20.23
N HIS A 425 20.56 14.48 20.41
CA HIS A 425 19.62 14.51 21.52
C HIS A 425 20.39 14.28 22.82
N GLU A 426 20.13 15.07 23.86
CA GLU A 426 20.74 14.89 25.18
C GLU A 426 19.64 14.78 26.22
N CYS A 427 19.37 13.58 26.71
CA CYS A 427 18.31 13.34 27.68
C CYS A 427 18.89 13.05 29.07
N GLU A 428 18.36 13.70 30.10
CA GLU A 428 18.53 13.27 31.49
C GLU A 428 17.18 12.86 32.08
N VAL A 429 17.19 11.77 32.85
CA VAL A 429 15.99 11.24 33.50
C VAL A 429 16.18 11.29 35.01
N PHE A 430 15.20 11.88 35.69
CA PHE A 430 15.10 11.94 37.14
C PHE A 430 13.91 11.10 37.59
N LEU A 431 14.14 10.17 38.51
CA LEU A 431 13.07 9.51 39.25
C LEU A 431 12.89 10.29 40.55
N ASN A 432 11.72 10.90 40.69
CA ASN A 432 11.44 11.89 41.73
C ASN A 432 12.49 13.02 41.71
N SER A 433 13.31 13.14 42.75
CA SER A 433 14.34 14.18 42.84
C SER A 433 15.76 13.71 42.50
N GLN A 434 15.94 12.43 42.14
CA GLN A 434 17.24 11.83 41.90
C GLN A 434 17.47 11.60 40.41
N ARG A 435 18.62 12.06 39.88
CA ARG A 435 19.07 11.74 38.52
C ARG A 435 19.43 10.26 38.47
N VAL A 436 18.76 9.50 37.60
CA VAL A 436 18.90 8.04 37.52
C VAL A 436 19.51 7.59 36.20
N LEU A 437 19.22 8.27 35.08
CA LEU A 437 19.72 7.89 33.76
C LEU A 437 20.07 9.11 32.93
N SER A 438 20.92 8.92 31.92
CA SER A 438 21.18 9.90 30.88
C SER A 438 21.49 9.21 29.55
N ALA A 439 21.12 9.84 28.44
CA ALA A 439 21.31 9.33 27.09
C ALA A 439 21.77 10.42 26.13
N THR A 440 22.56 10.02 25.14
CA THR A 440 22.94 10.86 24.01
C THR A 440 22.86 10.04 22.73
N TRP A 441 22.10 10.51 21.74
CA TRP A 441 21.94 9.84 20.45
C TRP A 441 21.63 10.83 19.33
N PHE A 442 21.62 10.39 18.08
CA PHE A 442 21.47 11.27 16.91
C PHE A 442 20.36 10.81 15.98
N GLY A 443 19.80 11.75 15.23
CA GLY A 443 18.84 11.47 14.17
C GLY A 443 17.47 11.03 14.66
N GLN A 444 16.54 10.87 13.73
CA GLN A 444 15.23 10.32 14.00
C GLN A 444 15.35 8.80 14.14
N THR A 445 15.87 8.36 15.28
CA THR A 445 16.17 6.97 15.59
C THR A 445 15.64 6.58 16.96
N LEU A 446 15.33 5.30 17.09
CA LEU A 446 14.89 4.68 18.33
C LEU A 446 16.08 4.56 19.30
N TYR A 447 15.80 4.71 20.60
CA TYR A 447 16.79 4.58 21.66
C TYR A 447 16.20 3.86 22.89
N ASP A 448 16.69 2.64 23.16
CA ASP A 448 16.33 1.80 24.31
C ASP A 448 17.22 2.16 25.52
N LEU A 449 16.76 3.13 26.32
CA LEU A 449 17.47 3.61 27.51
C LEU A 449 17.14 2.73 28.71
N LYS A 450 18.13 2.07 29.29
CA LYS A 450 17.93 1.17 30.44
C LYS A 450 18.98 1.35 31.53
N THR A 451 18.60 1.03 32.77
CA THR A 451 19.54 0.89 33.89
C THR A 451 20.57 -0.20 33.58
N ASP A 452 21.84 0.08 33.88
CA ASP A 452 22.89 -0.92 33.87
C ASP A 452 23.00 -1.60 35.25
N ASP A 453 23.53 -2.83 35.27
CA ASP A 453 23.73 -3.58 36.53
C ASP A 453 24.81 -2.96 37.43
N GLN A 454 25.57 -1.97 36.94
CA GLN A 454 26.67 -1.34 37.69
C GLN A 454 26.22 -0.10 38.48
N THR A 455 25.06 0.48 38.15
CA THR A 455 24.48 1.66 38.78
C THR A 455 23.04 1.39 39.25
N PRO A 456 22.84 0.48 40.22
CA PRO A 456 21.52 0.15 40.72
C PRO A 456 20.83 1.38 41.34
N ILE A 457 19.55 1.57 41.01
CA ILE A 457 18.71 2.59 41.64
C ILE A 457 18.20 2.00 42.96
N SER A 458 18.45 2.69 44.08
CA SER A 458 17.96 2.24 45.39
C SER A 458 16.45 2.43 45.50
N SER A 459 15.75 1.46 46.09
CA SER A 459 14.31 1.51 46.31
C SER A 459 13.86 2.64 47.24
N ASN A 460 14.77 3.22 48.03
CA ASN A 460 14.48 4.39 48.86
C ASN A 460 14.21 5.68 48.07
N VAL A 461 14.47 5.68 46.76
CA VAL A 461 14.12 6.80 45.87
C VAL A 461 12.61 6.87 45.63
N LEU A 462 11.92 5.73 45.75
CA LEU A 462 10.50 5.62 45.50
C LEU A 462 9.71 6.21 46.66
N TYR A 463 8.53 6.72 46.32
CA TYR A 463 7.54 7.12 47.31
C TYR A 463 6.50 6.02 47.51
N GLU A 464 6.23 5.69 48.77
CA GLU A 464 5.26 4.66 49.19
C GLU A 464 3.81 5.17 49.12
N ASP A 465 3.53 6.35 49.70
CA ASP A 465 2.17 6.89 49.87
C ASP A 465 1.83 8.06 48.94
N GLN A 466 2.60 8.28 47.88
CA GLN A 466 2.36 9.34 46.91
C GLN A 466 2.85 8.94 45.52
N ASP A 467 2.40 9.69 44.51
CA ASP A 467 2.79 9.44 43.12
C ASP A 467 4.29 9.55 42.90
N ASN A 468 4.83 8.61 42.11
CA ASN A 468 6.19 8.68 41.61
C ASN A 468 6.19 9.43 40.27
N PHE A 469 7.25 10.17 39.99
CA PHE A 469 7.38 10.95 38.76
C PHE A 469 8.71 10.64 38.05
N LEU A 470 8.65 10.45 36.75
CA LEU A 470 9.82 10.47 35.88
C LEU A 470 9.89 11.80 35.15
N VAL A 471 10.93 12.58 35.42
CA VAL A 471 11.18 13.87 34.78
C VAL A 471 12.32 13.73 33.77
N PHE A 472 11.98 13.95 32.51
CA PHE A 472 12.89 13.99 31.38
C PHE A 472 13.32 15.42 31.13
N ILE A 473 14.60 15.66 30.88
CA ILE A 473 15.16 16.96 30.55
C ILE A 473 15.96 16.83 29.26
N ASN A 474 15.61 17.62 28.25
CA ASN A 474 16.44 17.77 27.06
C ASN A 474 17.53 18.82 27.34
N ARG A 475 18.79 18.41 27.34
CA ARG A 475 19.97 19.25 27.62
C ARG A 475 20.58 19.88 26.38
N ALA A 476 20.07 19.57 25.19
CA ALA A 476 20.50 20.21 23.96
C ALA A 476 20.39 21.75 24.06
N SER A 477 21.34 22.45 23.44
CA SER A 477 21.39 23.92 23.46
C SER A 477 20.10 24.54 22.93
N ARG A 478 19.66 25.65 23.53
CA ARG A 478 18.52 26.44 23.02
C ARG A 478 18.73 26.96 21.59
N ASP A 479 19.97 27.02 21.14
CA ASP A 479 20.31 27.50 19.79
C ASP A 479 20.13 26.44 18.70
N VAL A 480 19.83 25.18 19.08
CA VAL A 480 19.53 24.09 18.14
C VAL A 480 18.05 23.71 18.20
N VAL A 481 17.47 23.38 17.04
CA VAL A 481 16.12 22.82 16.97
C VAL A 481 16.21 21.34 17.27
N ASP A 482 16.02 20.94 18.53
CA ASP A 482 16.03 19.55 18.95
C ASP A 482 14.72 19.13 19.63
N TYR A 483 14.28 17.91 19.33
CA TYR A 483 13.12 17.26 19.94
C TYR A 483 13.37 15.75 20.01
N PHE A 484 13.01 15.14 21.13
CA PHE A 484 12.80 13.69 21.23
C PHE A 484 11.47 13.37 21.89
N MET A 485 10.94 12.19 21.63
CA MET A 485 9.65 11.69 22.13
C MET A 485 9.87 10.50 23.05
N VAL A 486 8.95 10.30 23.99
CA VAL A 486 8.88 9.11 24.85
C VAL A 486 7.79 8.21 24.29
N ASN A 487 8.10 6.94 24.06
CA ASN A 487 7.11 5.95 23.62
C ASN A 487 6.44 5.30 24.83
N TRP A 488 7.22 4.53 25.58
CA TRP A 488 6.76 3.88 26.80
C TRP A 488 7.87 3.81 27.86
N ILE A 489 7.44 3.55 29.09
CA ILE A 489 8.28 3.47 30.29
C ILE A 489 7.97 2.16 31.02
N GLU A 490 8.99 1.36 31.32
CA GLU A 490 8.91 0.24 32.23
C GLU A 490 9.69 0.52 33.51
N VAL A 491 9.03 0.33 34.66
CA VAL A 491 9.63 0.41 35.99
C VAL A 491 9.48 -0.94 36.66
N THR A 492 10.61 -1.62 36.93
CA THR A 492 10.60 -2.82 37.77
C THR A 492 11.10 -2.46 39.17
N TYR A 493 10.32 -2.78 40.19
CA TYR A 493 10.63 -2.44 41.57
C TYR A 493 10.18 -3.55 42.53
N PRO A 494 10.76 -3.66 43.74
CA PRO A 494 10.26 -4.56 44.76
C PRO A 494 8.91 -4.02 45.27
N ARG A 495 7.83 -4.75 45.01
CA ARG A 495 6.47 -4.43 45.46
C ARG A 495 6.12 -5.27 46.68
N LEU A 496 5.55 -4.65 47.71
CA LEU A 496 5.02 -5.34 48.90
C LEU A 496 3.81 -6.22 48.52
N LEU A 497 3.59 -7.30 49.27
CA LEU A 497 2.38 -8.12 49.13
C LEU A 497 1.17 -7.41 49.75
N LYS A 498 0.72 -6.36 49.05
CA LYS A 498 -0.42 -5.53 49.41
C LYS A 498 -1.32 -5.31 48.20
N ALA A 499 -2.58 -5.67 48.37
CA ALA A 499 -3.61 -5.54 47.37
C ALA A 499 -3.86 -4.06 47.04
N TYR A 500 -4.02 -3.77 45.75
CA TYR A 500 -4.37 -2.45 45.25
C TYR A 500 -5.67 -2.56 44.47
N LYS A 501 -6.69 -1.79 44.89
CA LYS A 501 -8.06 -1.89 44.36
C LYS A 501 -8.62 -3.32 44.44
N GLY A 502 -8.42 -3.97 45.58
CA GLY A 502 -8.95 -5.31 45.85
C GLY A 502 -8.26 -6.45 45.11
N GLN A 503 -7.11 -6.22 44.45
CA GLN A 503 -6.41 -7.26 43.70
C GLN A 503 -4.89 -7.14 43.72
N ILE A 504 -4.20 -8.24 43.46
CA ILE A 504 -2.74 -8.31 43.31
C ILE A 504 -2.31 -9.55 42.54
N GLU A 505 -1.42 -9.34 41.59
CA GLU A 505 -0.61 -10.41 41.01
C GLU A 505 0.78 -10.43 41.65
N PHE A 506 1.28 -11.60 42.04
CA PHE A 506 2.59 -11.73 42.67
C PHE A 506 3.29 -13.06 42.36
N THR A 507 4.58 -13.11 42.67
CA THR A 507 5.45 -14.29 42.54
C THR A 507 6.48 -14.29 43.68
N ILE A 508 7.39 -15.26 43.71
CA ILE A 508 8.50 -15.27 44.67
C ILE A 508 9.60 -14.28 44.27
N PRO A 509 10.44 -13.84 45.23
CA PRO A 509 11.56 -12.95 44.93
C PRO A 509 12.57 -13.62 43.99
N LYS A 510 13.18 -12.82 43.09
CA LYS A 510 14.27 -13.29 42.21
C LYS A 510 15.56 -13.61 42.97
N SER A 511 15.74 -13.04 44.16
CA SER A 511 16.88 -13.31 45.05
C SER A 511 16.49 -14.36 46.10
N GLY A 512 17.47 -15.17 46.53
CA GLY A 512 17.24 -16.20 47.54
C GLY A 512 16.78 -17.55 46.97
N LYS A 513 16.03 -18.33 47.77
CA LYS A 513 15.55 -19.66 47.35
C LYS A 513 14.59 -19.51 46.16
N GLN A 514 14.75 -20.36 45.16
CA GLN A 514 13.93 -20.39 43.93
C GLN A 514 13.02 -21.63 43.88
N SER A 515 13.03 -22.45 44.95
CA SER A 515 12.15 -23.59 45.15
C SER A 515 12.06 -23.97 46.63
N GLY A 516 11.01 -24.70 46.99
CA GLY A 516 10.70 -25.17 48.35
C GLY A 516 9.36 -24.60 48.87
N LEU A 517 9.11 -24.78 50.17
CA LEU A 517 7.95 -24.22 50.86
C LEU A 517 8.08 -22.71 51.08
N PHE A 518 7.11 -21.94 50.60
CA PHE A 518 6.99 -20.50 50.81
C PHE A 518 5.75 -20.16 51.63
N ASP A 519 5.86 -19.08 52.39
CA ASP A 519 4.79 -18.52 53.23
C ASP A 519 4.45 -17.13 52.72
N PHE A 520 3.17 -16.90 52.42
CA PHE A 520 2.68 -15.66 51.81
C PHE A 520 1.65 -15.01 52.71
N ARG A 521 1.84 -13.71 52.98
CA ARG A 521 0.89 -12.87 53.71
C ARG A 521 0.56 -11.65 52.88
N VAL A 522 -0.65 -11.61 52.34
CA VAL A 522 -1.11 -10.57 51.43
C VAL A 522 -2.10 -9.67 52.16
N THR A 523 -1.75 -8.41 52.35
CA THR A 523 -2.57 -7.44 53.10
C THR A 523 -3.35 -6.50 52.17
N GLY A 524 -4.16 -5.59 52.72
CA GLY A 524 -4.73 -4.47 51.97
C GLY A 524 -6.08 -4.72 51.31
N PHE A 525 -6.70 -5.87 51.57
CA PHE A 525 -8.07 -6.15 51.12
C PHE A 525 -9.11 -5.44 52.00
N GLU A 526 -10.17 -4.92 51.41
CA GLU A 526 -11.28 -4.24 52.08
C GLU A 526 -12.36 -5.22 52.58
N SER A 527 -12.37 -6.46 52.07
CA SER A 527 -13.33 -7.52 52.42
C SER A 527 -12.65 -8.86 52.70
N ASP A 528 -13.30 -9.72 53.49
CA ASP A 528 -12.90 -11.11 53.72
C ASP A 528 -13.26 -12.08 52.58
N LYS A 529 -13.80 -11.56 51.47
CA LYS A 529 -14.25 -12.32 50.31
C LYS A 529 -13.18 -12.27 49.24
N ILE A 530 -12.15 -13.12 49.42
CA ILE A 530 -10.94 -13.14 48.61
C ILE A 530 -10.81 -14.52 47.94
N SER A 531 -10.60 -14.52 46.64
CA SER A 531 -10.17 -15.69 45.87
C SER A 531 -8.69 -15.62 45.55
N LEU A 532 -7.99 -16.76 45.60
CA LEU A 532 -6.60 -16.89 45.17
C LEU A 532 -6.51 -17.91 44.03
N TYR A 533 -5.73 -17.55 43.01
CA TYR A 533 -5.45 -18.41 41.87
C TYR A 533 -3.95 -18.57 41.72
N LYS A 534 -3.52 -19.81 41.47
CA LYS A 534 -2.21 -20.09 40.89
C LYS A 534 -2.42 -20.09 39.37
N ILE A 535 -2.02 -19.00 38.72
CA ILE A 535 -2.46 -18.68 37.35
C ILE A 535 -2.14 -19.84 36.40
N GLY A 536 -3.18 -20.33 35.71
CA GLY A 536 -3.10 -21.45 34.76
C GLY A 536 -3.01 -22.85 35.40
N VAL A 537 -3.13 -22.96 36.72
CA VAL A 537 -2.97 -24.25 37.44
C VAL A 537 -4.20 -24.56 38.29
N SER A 538 -4.51 -23.72 39.27
CA SER A 538 -5.48 -24.04 40.31
C SER A 538 -6.15 -22.82 40.91
N LYS A 539 -7.34 -23.02 41.48
CA LYS A 539 -7.97 -22.12 42.44
C LYS A 539 -7.61 -22.63 43.83
N MET A 540 -7.00 -21.78 44.65
CA MET A 540 -6.56 -22.18 45.98
C MET A 540 -7.67 -22.00 47.01
N LEU A 541 -7.82 -22.98 47.89
CA LEU A 541 -8.80 -23.04 48.97
C LEU A 541 -8.11 -23.19 50.34
N GLY A 542 -8.89 -23.10 51.41
CA GLY A 542 -8.39 -23.37 52.77
C GLY A 542 -7.39 -22.33 53.30
N MET A 543 -7.36 -21.13 52.74
CA MET A 543 -6.48 -20.05 53.17
C MET A 543 -7.01 -19.38 54.45
N ASP A 544 -6.10 -18.90 55.29
CA ASP A 544 -6.47 -18.14 56.48
C ASP A 544 -6.73 -16.68 56.09
N ILE A 545 -7.94 -16.18 56.39
CA ILE A 545 -8.31 -14.78 56.14
C ILE A 545 -8.70 -14.13 57.47
N GLU A 546 -7.91 -13.14 57.89
CA GLU A 546 -8.08 -12.49 59.18
C GLU A 546 -8.13 -10.97 59.05
N ARG A 547 -8.70 -10.29 60.04
CA ARG A 547 -8.64 -8.83 60.12
C ARG A 547 -7.22 -8.40 60.44
N PHE A 548 -6.67 -7.55 59.60
CA PHE A 548 -5.36 -6.97 59.75
C PHE A 548 -5.46 -5.49 60.12
N LYS A 549 -4.69 -5.06 61.11
CA LYS A 549 -4.61 -3.65 61.50
C LYS A 549 -3.22 -3.13 61.17
N SER A 550 -3.14 -2.18 60.24
CA SER A 550 -1.89 -1.55 59.85
C SER A 550 -1.29 -0.75 61.02
N LEU A 551 0.01 -0.47 60.96
CA LEU A 551 0.69 0.40 61.94
C LEU A 551 0.10 1.82 61.97
N ASN A 552 -0.53 2.25 60.88
CA ASN A 552 -1.18 3.55 60.75
C ASN A 552 -2.64 3.54 61.25
N GLY A 553 -3.14 2.36 61.66
CA GLY A 553 -4.46 2.19 62.25
C GLY A 553 -5.56 1.78 61.26
N ASP A 554 -5.22 1.60 59.99
CA ASP A 554 -6.17 1.12 58.96
C ASP A 554 -6.56 -0.33 59.23
N GLU A 555 -7.85 -0.64 59.14
CA GLU A 555 -8.36 -2.01 59.28
C GLU A 555 -8.65 -2.56 57.89
N THR A 556 -7.91 -3.59 57.50
CA THR A 556 -8.05 -4.33 56.23
C THR A 556 -8.10 -5.84 56.54
N TYR A 557 -8.02 -6.67 55.52
CA TYR A 557 -7.90 -8.12 55.65
C TYR A 557 -6.54 -8.60 55.13
N GLU A 558 -5.99 -9.61 55.82
CA GLU A 558 -4.79 -10.36 55.41
C GLU A 558 -5.19 -11.75 54.94
N LEU A 559 -4.70 -12.15 53.78
CA LEU A 559 -4.74 -13.51 53.24
C LEU A 559 -3.41 -14.20 53.56
N HIS A 560 -3.45 -15.30 54.30
CA HIS A 560 -2.27 -16.09 54.67
C HIS A 560 -2.38 -17.53 54.13
N PHE A 561 -1.36 -17.96 53.37
CA PHE A 561 -1.29 -19.31 52.82
C PHE A 561 0.17 -19.79 52.66
N GLN A 562 0.34 -21.10 52.49
CA GLN A 562 1.63 -21.72 52.15
C GLN A 562 1.52 -22.51 50.85
N ASP A 563 2.60 -22.53 50.05
CA ASP A 563 2.69 -23.36 48.85
C ASP A 563 4.11 -23.90 48.62
N GLU A 564 4.21 -25.13 48.11
CA GLU A 564 5.45 -25.78 47.71
C GLU A 564 5.78 -25.44 46.25
N ILE A 565 6.73 -24.55 46.06
CA ILE A 565 7.07 -24.01 44.74
C ILE A 565 8.24 -24.80 44.13
N ALA A 566 7.98 -25.43 42.98
CA ALA A 566 9.00 -26.18 42.25
C ALA A 566 9.87 -25.28 41.34
N THR A 567 9.31 -24.18 40.82
CA THR A 567 10.00 -23.27 39.90
C THR A 567 9.63 -21.82 40.19
N PRO A 568 10.53 -20.85 39.95
CA PRO A 568 10.27 -19.45 40.25
C PRO A 568 9.26 -18.77 39.30
N ASN A 569 8.79 -19.46 38.26
CA ASN A 569 7.85 -18.90 37.28
C ASN A 569 6.38 -19.00 37.73
N VAL A 570 6.11 -19.55 38.91
CA VAL A 570 4.75 -19.62 39.46
C VAL A 570 4.25 -18.21 39.75
N ARG A 571 3.08 -17.88 39.21
CA ARG A 571 2.38 -16.60 39.42
C ARG A 571 1.08 -16.86 40.16
N TYR A 572 0.77 -15.97 41.09
CA TYR A 572 -0.48 -15.97 41.83
C TYR A 572 -1.28 -14.72 41.51
N PHE A 573 -2.59 -14.83 41.57
CA PHE A 573 -3.52 -13.70 41.52
C PHE A 573 -4.50 -13.80 42.67
N ALA A 574 -4.48 -12.83 43.58
CA ALA A 574 -5.47 -12.71 44.65
C ALA A 574 -6.41 -11.54 44.31
N VAL A 575 -7.71 -11.77 44.47
CA VAL A 575 -8.74 -10.82 44.05
C VAL A 575 -9.96 -10.91 44.97
N GLU A 576 -10.51 -9.76 45.33
CA GLU A 576 -11.81 -9.69 45.99
C GLU A 576 -12.93 -10.11 45.04
N GLU A 577 -13.95 -10.77 45.56
CA GLU A 577 -15.11 -11.18 44.76
C GLU A 577 -15.74 -9.99 44.00
N SER A 578 -15.78 -8.80 44.60
CA SER A 578 -16.28 -7.57 43.99
C SER A 578 -15.34 -6.93 42.95
N ALA A 579 -14.08 -7.34 42.91
CA ALA A 579 -13.07 -6.82 41.98
C ALA A 579 -12.90 -7.70 40.73
N LYS A 580 -13.57 -8.85 40.66
CA LYS A 580 -13.59 -9.72 39.47
C LYS A 580 -14.23 -8.98 38.29
N LEU A 581 -13.64 -9.16 37.12
CA LEU A 581 -14.02 -8.46 35.90
C LEU A 581 -15.17 -9.18 35.18
N LYS A 582 -15.92 -8.40 34.40
CA LYS A 582 -16.86 -8.88 33.38
C LYS A 582 -16.29 -8.61 31.99
N PRO A 583 -16.52 -9.47 30.99
CA PRO A 583 -16.10 -9.22 29.61
C PRO A 583 -16.64 -7.88 29.09
N LEU A 584 -15.90 -7.23 28.19
CA LEU A 584 -16.39 -6.06 27.47
C LEU A 584 -17.58 -6.42 26.57
N LEU A 585 -17.50 -7.59 25.94
CA LEU A 585 -18.55 -8.13 25.07
C LEU A 585 -18.61 -9.65 25.25
N LEU A 586 -19.83 -10.16 25.26
CA LEU A 586 -20.17 -11.57 25.27
C LEU A 586 -21.22 -11.76 24.16
N GLU A 587 -20.88 -12.51 23.12
CA GLU A 587 -21.76 -12.68 21.96
C GLU A 587 -21.85 -14.16 21.54
N PRO A 588 -23.06 -14.64 21.20
CA PRO A 588 -23.19 -15.93 20.51
C PRO A 588 -22.52 -15.83 19.15
N HIS A 589 -21.83 -16.90 18.76
CA HIS A 589 -21.16 -17.01 17.47
C HIS A 589 -21.75 -18.17 16.69
N GLU A 590 -22.28 -17.86 15.51
CA GLU A 590 -22.70 -18.86 14.53
C GLU A 590 -21.52 -19.12 13.58
N PRO A 591 -20.91 -20.32 13.60
CA PRO A 591 -19.72 -20.55 12.80
C PRO A 591 -19.95 -20.42 11.30
N VAL A 592 -19.30 -19.44 10.68
CA VAL A 592 -19.15 -19.34 9.23
C VAL A 592 -17.85 -20.03 8.83
N ASP A 593 -17.81 -20.71 7.67
CA ASP A 593 -16.56 -21.26 7.12
C ASP A 593 -16.19 -20.53 5.82
N LEU A 594 -15.41 -19.45 5.95
CA LEU A 594 -14.88 -18.68 4.81
C LEU A 594 -13.80 -19.46 4.05
N ARG A 595 -13.30 -20.56 4.63
CA ARG A 595 -12.32 -21.46 3.98
C ARG A 595 -13.01 -22.52 3.14
N ASN A 596 -14.34 -22.64 3.20
CA ASN A 596 -15.08 -23.62 2.42
C ASN A 596 -14.88 -23.36 0.90
N PRO A 597 -14.29 -24.31 0.15
CA PRO A 597 -14.02 -24.13 -1.28
C PRO A 597 -15.30 -24.04 -2.13
N GLU A 598 -16.47 -24.41 -1.60
CA GLU A 598 -17.77 -24.20 -2.25
C GLU A 598 -18.20 -22.72 -2.24
N GLN A 599 -17.63 -21.88 -1.35
CA GLN A 599 -17.86 -20.44 -1.32
C GLN A 599 -16.98 -19.64 -2.30
N ARG A 600 -16.27 -20.33 -3.21
CA ARG A 600 -15.33 -19.70 -4.15
C ARG A 600 -15.97 -18.59 -5.00
N GLY A 601 -15.29 -17.46 -5.11
CA GLY A 601 -15.64 -16.33 -5.97
C GLY A 601 -14.39 -15.68 -6.56
N ASN A 602 -14.52 -15.01 -7.71
CA ASN A 602 -13.45 -14.24 -8.33
C ASN A 602 -13.51 -12.74 -8.01
N TYR A 603 -14.53 -12.34 -7.25
CA TYR A 603 -14.70 -10.98 -6.75
C TYR A 603 -15.04 -11.03 -5.27
N LEU A 604 -14.07 -10.69 -4.44
CA LEU A 604 -14.18 -10.67 -2.99
C LEU A 604 -14.60 -9.29 -2.52
N ILE A 605 -15.63 -9.20 -1.69
CA ILE A 605 -15.98 -7.99 -0.97
C ILE A 605 -15.71 -8.23 0.51
N VAL A 606 -14.90 -7.38 1.14
CA VAL A 606 -14.69 -7.36 2.58
C VAL A 606 -15.33 -6.08 3.13
N VAL A 607 -16.26 -6.26 4.07
CA VAL A 607 -17.14 -5.19 4.56
C VAL A 607 -17.46 -5.43 6.04
N PRO A 608 -17.51 -4.41 6.91
CA PRO A 608 -17.99 -4.59 8.28
C PRO A 608 -19.50 -4.83 8.32
N ASP A 609 -19.97 -5.53 9.35
CA ASP A 609 -21.39 -5.84 9.55
C ASP A 609 -22.29 -4.58 9.51
N SER A 610 -21.78 -3.47 10.06
CA SER A 610 -22.47 -2.18 10.09
C SER A 610 -22.78 -1.58 8.71
N LEU A 611 -22.06 -1.99 7.67
CA LEU A 611 -22.30 -1.57 6.28
C LEU A 611 -22.95 -2.69 5.44
N ALA A 612 -22.79 -3.94 5.85
CA ALA A 612 -23.26 -5.11 5.10
C ALA A 612 -24.78 -5.18 4.97
N ALA A 613 -25.50 -4.64 5.96
CA ALA A 613 -26.96 -4.65 6.01
C ALA A 613 -27.64 -3.68 5.05
N PHE A 614 -26.91 -2.74 4.43
CA PHE A 614 -27.50 -1.74 3.54
C PHE A 614 -27.83 -2.29 2.15
N ASP A 615 -29.02 -1.93 1.64
CA ASP A 615 -29.50 -2.34 0.31
C ASP A 615 -28.51 -1.99 -0.83
N ALA A 616 -27.82 -0.87 -0.71
CA ALA A 616 -26.79 -0.45 -1.66
C ALA A 616 -25.72 -1.53 -1.89
N LEU A 617 -25.26 -2.22 -0.84
CA LEU A 617 -24.28 -3.29 -1.02
C LEU A 617 -24.84 -4.44 -1.86
N GLN A 618 -26.07 -4.86 -1.56
CA GLN A 618 -26.74 -5.94 -2.29
C GLN A 618 -26.91 -5.59 -3.77
N ARG A 619 -27.27 -4.33 -4.09
CA ARG A 619 -27.37 -3.85 -5.47
C ARG A 619 -26.02 -3.90 -6.20
N LEU A 620 -24.92 -3.57 -5.52
CA LEU A 620 -23.57 -3.70 -6.09
C LEU A 620 -23.21 -5.16 -6.36
N VAL A 621 -23.51 -6.07 -5.43
CA VAL A 621 -23.29 -7.51 -5.57
C VAL A 621 -24.04 -8.04 -6.80
N GLU A 622 -25.32 -7.73 -6.93
CA GLU A 622 -26.15 -8.15 -8.06
C GLU A 622 -25.62 -7.59 -9.38
N HIS A 623 -25.23 -6.32 -9.40
CA HIS A 623 -24.62 -5.69 -10.57
C HIS A 623 -23.33 -6.40 -11.01
N ARG A 624 -22.44 -6.74 -10.07
CA ARG A 624 -21.20 -7.47 -10.36
C ARG A 624 -21.47 -8.90 -10.84
N GLN A 625 -22.44 -9.59 -10.25
CA GLN A 625 -22.89 -10.89 -10.75
C GLN A 625 -23.43 -10.82 -12.18
N ASN A 626 -24.24 -9.80 -12.49
CA ASN A 626 -24.78 -9.57 -13.84
C ASN A 626 -23.71 -9.19 -14.86
N THR A 627 -22.58 -8.63 -14.42
CA THR A 627 -21.42 -8.30 -15.27
C THR A 627 -20.37 -9.41 -15.37
N GLY A 628 -20.67 -10.62 -14.85
CA GLY A 628 -19.88 -11.83 -15.07
C GLY A 628 -18.92 -12.20 -13.94
N PHE A 629 -19.04 -11.59 -12.77
CA PHE A 629 -18.27 -11.97 -11.59
C PHE A 629 -19.01 -13.01 -10.73
N SER A 630 -18.25 -13.92 -10.12
CA SER A 630 -18.71 -14.73 -9.00
C SER A 630 -18.34 -13.99 -7.72
N VAL A 631 -19.32 -13.30 -7.13
CA VAL A 631 -19.10 -12.44 -5.97
C VAL A 631 -19.19 -13.25 -4.67
N ASN A 632 -18.22 -13.06 -3.78
CA ASN A 632 -18.26 -13.53 -2.40
C ASN A 632 -18.18 -12.29 -1.49
N VAL A 633 -19.14 -12.18 -0.56
CA VAL A 633 -19.15 -11.13 0.47
C VAL A 633 -18.73 -11.76 1.79
N ALA A 634 -17.67 -11.23 2.39
CA ALA A 634 -17.18 -11.64 3.69
C ALA A 634 -17.30 -10.47 4.68
N LEU A 635 -17.94 -10.73 5.81
CA LEU A 635 -17.90 -9.81 6.95
C LEU A 635 -16.49 -9.75 7.49
N VAL A 636 -15.95 -8.54 7.72
CA VAL A 636 -14.57 -8.39 8.19
C VAL A 636 -14.38 -8.99 9.58
N GLU A 637 -15.43 -8.97 10.41
CA GLU A 637 -15.47 -9.61 11.72
C GLU A 637 -15.25 -11.12 11.61
N GLU A 638 -15.86 -11.77 10.61
CA GLU A 638 -15.68 -13.20 10.33
C GLU A 638 -14.29 -13.50 9.77
N VAL A 639 -13.73 -12.57 8.99
CA VAL A 639 -12.33 -12.64 8.56
C VAL A 639 -11.40 -12.61 9.77
N TYR A 640 -11.62 -11.71 10.75
CA TYR A 640 -10.84 -11.71 11.99
C TYR A 640 -11.03 -12.99 12.79
N ASN A 641 -12.27 -13.45 12.96
CA ASN A 641 -12.60 -14.68 13.69
C ASN A 641 -11.80 -15.87 13.14
N GLN A 642 -11.72 -16.01 11.82
CA GLN A 642 -11.06 -17.16 11.19
C GLN A 642 -9.56 -16.98 10.96
N PHE A 643 -9.09 -15.79 10.60
CA PHE A 643 -7.70 -15.59 10.20
C PHE A 643 -6.83 -14.95 11.28
N ASN A 644 -7.41 -14.43 12.36
CA ASN A 644 -6.65 -13.88 13.50
C ASN A 644 -7.37 -14.06 14.85
N HIS A 645 -8.07 -15.18 15.04
CA HIS A 645 -8.69 -15.58 16.31
C HIS A 645 -9.69 -14.54 16.88
N GLY A 646 -10.32 -13.74 16.03
CA GLY A 646 -11.28 -12.69 16.40
C GLY A 646 -10.66 -11.34 16.72
N ILE A 647 -9.32 -11.25 16.71
CA ILE A 647 -8.57 -10.02 16.99
C ILE A 647 -8.42 -9.24 15.68
N VAL A 648 -8.73 -7.94 15.70
CA VAL A 648 -8.61 -7.05 14.54
C VAL A 648 -7.17 -7.04 14.03
N SER A 649 -6.98 -7.27 12.73
CA SER A 649 -5.66 -7.23 12.10
C SER A 649 -5.79 -7.07 10.58
N PRO A 650 -4.97 -6.23 9.93
CA PRO A 650 -4.89 -6.19 8.47
C PRO A 650 -4.29 -7.47 7.88
N GLU A 651 -3.39 -8.16 8.60
CA GLU A 651 -2.87 -9.46 8.21
C GLU A 651 -4.00 -10.49 8.01
N ALA A 652 -5.05 -10.46 8.84
CA ALA A 652 -6.21 -11.34 8.68
C ALA A 652 -6.90 -11.16 7.31
N ILE A 653 -7.08 -9.90 6.87
CA ILE A 653 -7.68 -9.57 5.57
C ILE A 653 -6.78 -10.04 4.43
N ARG A 654 -5.47 -9.78 4.54
CA ARG A 654 -4.49 -10.23 3.54
C ARG A 654 -4.42 -11.76 3.48
N ASP A 655 -4.48 -12.44 4.60
CA ASP A 655 -4.47 -13.90 4.69
C ASP A 655 -5.76 -14.53 4.13
N TYR A 656 -6.90 -13.87 4.28
CA TYR A 656 -8.12 -14.27 3.57
C TYR A 656 -7.96 -14.19 2.05
N PHE A 657 -7.41 -13.09 1.54
CA PHE A 657 -7.11 -12.94 0.11
C PHE A 657 -6.08 -13.95 -0.38
N ARG A 658 -5.02 -14.20 0.40
CA ARG A 658 -4.00 -15.22 0.11
C ARG A 658 -4.61 -16.61 0.09
N TYR A 659 -5.45 -16.95 1.06
CA TYR A 659 -6.15 -18.22 1.12
C TYR A 659 -7.00 -18.44 -0.14
N ALA A 660 -7.81 -17.45 -0.53
CA ALA A 660 -8.61 -17.50 -1.74
C ALA A 660 -7.74 -17.64 -3.00
N TYR A 661 -6.68 -16.83 -3.11
CA TYR A 661 -5.73 -16.84 -4.22
C TYR A 661 -5.09 -18.23 -4.39
N GLU A 662 -4.67 -18.87 -3.31
CA GLU A 662 -3.99 -20.17 -3.35
C GLU A 662 -4.95 -21.35 -3.55
N ASN A 663 -6.12 -21.33 -2.88
CA ASN A 663 -6.96 -22.53 -2.73
C ASN A 663 -8.14 -22.60 -3.70
N TRP A 664 -8.67 -21.48 -4.18
CA TRP A 664 -9.89 -21.49 -5.00
C TRP A 664 -9.65 -21.79 -6.48
N GLY A 665 -8.37 -21.92 -6.89
CA GLY A 665 -7.97 -22.35 -8.23
C GLY A 665 -8.24 -21.33 -9.34
N GLN A 666 -8.52 -20.08 -8.96
CA GLN A 666 -8.73 -18.97 -9.89
C GLN A 666 -7.42 -18.22 -10.14
N THR A 667 -7.28 -17.70 -11.35
CA THR A 667 -6.09 -16.93 -11.77
C THR A 667 -6.30 -15.42 -11.71
N GLU A 668 -7.55 -14.97 -11.61
CA GLU A 668 -7.93 -13.56 -11.59
C GLU A 668 -8.82 -13.34 -10.37
N LEU A 669 -8.25 -12.72 -9.34
CA LEU A 669 -8.97 -12.40 -8.11
C LEU A 669 -9.09 -10.89 -7.98
N TYR A 670 -10.32 -10.44 -7.77
CA TYR A 670 -10.65 -9.05 -7.48
C TYR A 670 -11.00 -8.95 -6.00
N ALA A 671 -10.61 -7.85 -5.36
CA ALA A 671 -10.92 -7.57 -3.97
C ALA A 671 -11.38 -6.12 -3.81
N LEU A 672 -12.55 -5.93 -3.20
CA LEU A 672 -13.11 -4.64 -2.85
C LEU A 672 -13.20 -4.52 -1.33
N LEU A 673 -12.53 -3.51 -0.79
CA LEU A 673 -12.68 -3.10 0.61
C LEU A 673 -13.82 -2.07 0.69
N VAL A 674 -14.87 -2.35 1.45
CA VAL A 674 -16.00 -1.42 1.63
C VAL A 674 -15.99 -0.91 3.06
N GLY A 675 -15.55 0.33 3.23
CA GLY A 675 -15.34 0.95 4.53
C GLY A 675 -14.14 1.88 4.51
N ASP A 676 -14.26 2.97 5.26
CA ASP A 676 -13.18 3.94 5.44
C ASP A 676 -12.11 3.44 6.42
N GLY A 677 -11.00 4.20 6.52
CA GLY A 677 -9.87 3.88 7.37
C GLY A 677 -9.37 5.07 8.19
N SER A 678 -8.44 4.84 9.12
CA SER A 678 -7.86 5.89 9.94
C SER A 678 -6.43 5.55 10.35
N PHE A 679 -5.56 6.56 10.50
CA PHE A 679 -4.30 6.38 11.22
C PHE A 679 -4.49 6.20 12.73
N ASP A 680 -5.63 6.61 13.28
CA ASP A 680 -6.06 6.28 14.63
C ASP A 680 -6.66 4.87 14.66
N ASN A 681 -5.79 3.88 14.45
CA ASN A 681 -6.17 2.48 14.27
C ASN A 681 -6.92 1.89 15.50
N ARG A 682 -6.72 2.47 16.70
CA ARG A 682 -7.38 2.05 17.94
C ARG A 682 -8.63 2.88 18.29
N ASP A 683 -9.03 3.79 17.40
CA ASP A 683 -10.16 4.70 17.56
C ASP A 683 -10.14 5.45 18.91
N LEU A 684 -8.95 5.94 19.28
CA LEU A 684 -8.71 6.66 20.53
C LEU A 684 -9.50 7.97 20.59
N GLY A 685 -9.66 8.62 19.44
CA GLY A 685 -10.49 9.80 19.23
C GLY A 685 -12.00 9.50 19.19
N LYS A 686 -12.40 8.22 19.12
CA LYS A 686 -13.79 7.77 18.98
C LYS A 686 -14.51 8.45 17.83
N LEU A 687 -13.83 8.56 16.70
CA LEU A 687 -14.32 9.24 15.51
C LEU A 687 -15.25 8.33 14.70
N GLY A 688 -15.13 7.01 14.88
CA GLY A 688 -16.01 6.03 14.22
C GLY A 688 -15.73 5.87 12.72
N THR A 689 -14.61 6.41 12.23
CA THR A 689 -14.22 6.36 10.81
C THR A 689 -13.27 5.19 10.50
N ASN A 690 -12.73 4.52 11.52
CA ASN A 690 -11.84 3.37 11.34
C ASN A 690 -12.63 2.06 11.17
N LEU A 691 -13.30 1.90 10.04
CA LEU A 691 -14.14 0.74 9.76
C LEU A 691 -13.33 -0.47 9.27
N LEU A 692 -12.24 -0.23 8.55
CA LEU A 692 -11.29 -1.23 8.11
C LEU A 692 -9.86 -0.78 8.43
N PRO A 693 -8.98 -1.68 8.92
CA PRO A 693 -7.63 -1.32 9.30
C PRO A 693 -6.82 -0.81 8.10
N VAL A 694 -5.98 0.18 8.36
CA VAL A 694 -5.09 0.77 7.36
C VAL A 694 -3.66 0.38 7.65
N VAL A 695 -3.00 -0.20 6.66
CA VAL A 695 -1.56 -0.48 6.75
C VAL A 695 -0.77 0.77 6.37
N HIS A 696 0.06 1.24 7.30
CA HIS A 696 1.00 2.32 7.05
C HIS A 696 2.35 1.78 6.60
N ARG A 697 2.78 2.19 5.40
CA ARG A 697 4.11 1.89 4.88
C ARG A 697 4.98 3.15 4.96
N GLN A 698 6.27 2.96 5.21
CA GLN A 698 7.18 4.07 5.41
C GLN A 698 7.66 4.62 4.07
N MET A 699 7.23 5.84 3.76
CA MET A 699 7.49 6.53 2.49
C MET A 699 8.64 7.53 2.62
N LEU A 700 9.41 7.65 1.54
CA LEU A 700 10.54 8.56 1.45
C LEU A 700 10.13 10.00 1.81
N LYS A 701 10.71 10.56 2.87
CA LYS A 701 10.54 11.94 3.35
C LYS A 701 9.14 12.33 3.85
N TYR A 702 8.21 11.40 3.88
CA TYR A 702 6.87 11.62 4.42
C TYR A 702 6.64 10.80 5.69
N GLY A 703 7.18 9.58 5.72
CA GLY A 703 6.99 8.63 6.80
C GLY A 703 5.77 7.75 6.55
N ALA A 704 5.10 7.34 7.63
CA ALA A 704 3.92 6.48 7.58
C ALA A 704 2.83 7.06 6.68
N SER A 705 2.43 6.29 5.67
CA SER A 705 1.39 6.63 4.69
C SER A 705 0.52 5.41 4.41
N ALA A 706 -0.79 5.60 4.31
CA ALA A 706 -1.74 4.54 4.00
C ALA A 706 -1.41 3.80 2.69
N SER A 707 -1.44 2.48 2.72
CA SER A 707 -1.11 1.63 1.57
C SER A 707 -2.04 0.44 1.45
N ASP A 708 -3.07 0.57 0.62
CA ASP A 708 -3.90 -0.57 0.22
C ASP A 708 -3.12 -1.51 -0.73
N HIS A 709 -2.09 -1.01 -1.42
CA HIS A 709 -1.20 -1.83 -2.27
C HIS A 709 -0.68 -3.08 -1.55
N TRP A 710 -0.41 -2.98 -0.24
CA TRP A 710 0.06 -4.12 0.56
C TRP A 710 -0.93 -5.29 0.62
N TYR A 711 -2.25 -5.03 0.64
CA TYR A 711 -3.27 -6.08 0.59
C TYR A 711 -3.27 -6.84 -0.74
N SER A 712 -2.67 -6.29 -1.80
CA SER A 712 -2.59 -6.94 -3.11
C SER A 712 -1.41 -7.90 -3.29
N LEU A 713 -0.49 -7.95 -2.31
CA LEU A 713 0.73 -8.74 -2.37
C LEU A 713 0.48 -10.12 -1.74
N MET A 714 0.54 -11.21 -2.50
CA MET A 714 0.37 -12.55 -1.91
C MET A 714 1.73 -13.17 -1.54
N ASP A 715 2.80 -12.78 -2.26
CA ASP A 715 4.18 -13.08 -1.93
C ASP A 715 4.78 -12.00 -1.01
N ASP A 716 5.45 -12.41 0.07
CA ASP A 716 6.11 -11.50 1.01
C ASP A 716 7.49 -11.03 0.51
N GLU A 717 8.02 -11.65 -0.54
CA GLU A 717 9.37 -11.39 -1.05
C GLU A 717 9.42 -10.32 -2.15
N ASP A 718 8.27 -9.86 -2.66
CA ASP A 718 8.22 -8.88 -3.76
C ASP A 718 7.16 -7.78 -3.59
N GLN A 719 7.01 -6.94 -4.62
CA GLN A 719 6.10 -5.78 -4.60
C GLN A 719 5.10 -5.82 -5.77
N LEU A 720 4.96 -6.96 -6.44
CA LEU A 720 4.04 -7.12 -7.55
C LEU A 720 2.64 -7.44 -7.03
N PRO A 721 1.60 -6.71 -7.48
CA PRO A 721 0.23 -7.04 -7.13
C PRO A 721 -0.18 -8.37 -7.79
N ASP A 722 -0.63 -9.32 -6.98
CA ASP A 722 -1.16 -10.62 -7.42
C ASP A 722 -2.67 -10.60 -7.67
N ILE A 723 -3.37 -9.62 -7.08
CA ILE A 723 -4.82 -9.46 -7.16
C ILE A 723 -5.19 -8.01 -7.54
N TYR A 724 -6.41 -7.80 -8.03
CA TYR A 724 -6.92 -6.48 -8.41
C TYR A 724 -7.72 -5.87 -7.26
N LEU A 725 -7.20 -4.81 -6.66
CA LEU A 725 -7.75 -4.21 -5.44
C LEU A 725 -8.35 -2.82 -5.68
N GLY A 726 -9.45 -2.52 -5.01
CA GLY A 726 -9.98 -1.16 -4.83
C GLY A 726 -10.67 -1.00 -3.48
N ARG A 727 -10.92 0.25 -3.08
CA ARG A 727 -11.61 0.61 -1.83
C ARG A 727 -12.78 1.55 -2.09
N LEU A 728 -13.92 1.32 -1.47
CA LEU A 728 -14.97 2.32 -1.28
C LEU A 728 -14.81 2.95 0.11
N PRO A 729 -14.22 4.16 0.24
CA PRO A 729 -14.02 4.82 1.53
C PRO A 729 -15.35 5.45 1.97
N VAL A 730 -16.17 4.66 2.67
CA VAL A 730 -17.52 5.06 3.09
C VAL A 730 -17.66 4.92 4.60
N ASN A 731 -18.34 5.87 5.24
CA ASN A 731 -18.55 5.86 6.69
C ASN A 731 -19.99 5.49 7.09
N GLY A 732 -20.90 5.34 6.13
CA GLY A 732 -22.29 4.97 6.39
C GLY A 732 -23.14 4.79 5.13
N GLU A 733 -24.45 4.62 5.35
CA GLU A 733 -25.43 4.28 4.31
C GLU A 733 -25.47 5.30 3.15
N THR A 734 -25.43 6.60 3.46
CA THR A 734 -25.51 7.67 2.47
C THR A 734 -24.34 7.62 1.49
N ASP A 735 -23.11 7.53 2.00
CA ASP A 735 -21.90 7.48 1.17
C ASP A 735 -21.90 6.23 0.28
N LEU A 736 -22.26 5.08 0.87
CA LEU A 736 -22.35 3.81 0.15
C LEU A 736 -23.41 3.87 -0.95
N THR A 737 -24.59 4.42 -0.65
CA THR A 737 -25.69 4.57 -1.62
C THR A 737 -25.26 5.48 -2.76
N ASN A 738 -24.69 6.65 -2.46
CA ASN A 738 -24.24 7.60 -3.48
C ASN A 738 -23.20 7.00 -4.42
N LEU A 739 -22.24 6.26 -3.88
CA LEU A 739 -21.19 5.62 -4.67
C LEU A 739 -21.72 4.47 -5.54
N VAL A 740 -22.51 3.58 -4.96
CA VAL A 740 -23.11 2.45 -5.69
C VAL A 740 -24.04 2.94 -6.79
N ASP A 741 -24.88 3.94 -6.50
CA ASP A 741 -25.80 4.52 -7.48
C ASP A 741 -25.04 5.07 -8.68
N LYS A 742 -23.94 5.80 -8.45
CA LYS A 742 -23.08 6.30 -9.53
C LYS A 742 -22.46 5.16 -10.34
N ILE A 743 -21.92 4.12 -9.69
CA ILE A 743 -21.32 2.95 -10.36
C ILE A 743 -22.34 2.26 -11.27
N ILE A 744 -23.53 1.98 -10.74
CA ILE A 744 -24.60 1.30 -11.49
C ILE A 744 -25.11 2.21 -12.62
N GLU A 745 -25.34 3.50 -12.37
CA GLU A 745 -25.78 4.47 -13.39
C GLU A 745 -24.75 4.58 -14.53
N TYR A 746 -23.47 4.64 -14.20
CA TYR A 746 -22.38 4.71 -15.19
C TYR A 746 -22.32 3.45 -16.04
N GLU A 747 -22.29 2.25 -15.44
CA GLU A 747 -22.09 1.00 -16.19
C GLU A 747 -23.36 0.47 -16.88
N SER A 748 -24.55 0.86 -16.39
CA SER A 748 -25.84 0.50 -17.00
C SER A 748 -26.28 1.49 -18.08
N MET A 749 -25.45 2.49 -18.37
CA MET A 749 -25.72 3.48 -19.41
C MET A 749 -25.88 2.80 -20.77
N VAL A 750 -27.13 2.72 -21.23
CA VAL A 750 -27.49 2.18 -22.56
C VAL A 750 -27.01 3.12 -23.67
N ASP A 751 -27.13 4.42 -23.41
CA ASP A 751 -26.75 5.48 -24.32
C ASP A 751 -25.31 5.89 -24.05
N LYS A 752 -24.34 5.27 -24.76
CA LYS A 752 -22.98 5.82 -24.76
C LYS A 752 -23.09 7.29 -25.20
N ALA A 753 -22.25 8.18 -24.72
CA ALA A 753 -22.43 9.60 -25.01
C ALA A 753 -21.12 10.24 -25.44
N GLU A 754 -21.22 11.35 -26.17
CA GLU A 754 -20.05 12.05 -26.73
C GLU A 754 -18.98 12.37 -25.69
N TRP A 755 -19.39 12.61 -24.45
CA TRP A 755 -18.49 12.90 -23.34
C TRP A 755 -17.54 11.75 -23.00
N LEU A 756 -17.90 10.49 -23.29
CA LEU A 756 -17.05 9.31 -23.09
C LEU A 756 -15.83 9.31 -24.03
N ASN A 757 -15.84 10.13 -25.08
CA ASN A 757 -14.70 10.30 -25.98
C ASN A 757 -13.70 11.37 -25.49
N ARG A 758 -14.00 12.09 -24.40
CA ARG A 758 -13.25 13.28 -23.99
C ARG A 758 -12.41 13.03 -22.73
N PHE A 759 -11.12 13.31 -22.84
CA PHE A 759 -10.19 13.32 -21.71
C PHE A 759 -9.76 14.77 -21.43
N LEU A 760 -9.69 15.15 -20.16
CA LEU A 760 -9.09 16.41 -19.73
C LEU A 760 -7.73 16.14 -19.09
N LEU A 761 -6.69 16.78 -19.62
CA LEU A 761 -5.34 16.71 -19.07
C LEU A 761 -4.96 18.08 -18.50
N ILE A 762 -4.62 18.11 -17.22
CA ILE A 762 -4.37 19.32 -16.46
C ILE A 762 -2.91 19.36 -16.00
N GLY A 763 -2.19 20.39 -16.47
CA GLY A 763 -0.86 20.71 -15.97
C GLY A 763 -0.94 21.81 -14.91
N GLY A 764 -0.61 21.44 -13.66
CA GLY A 764 -0.57 22.36 -12.53
C GLY A 764 0.57 23.38 -12.61
N THR A 765 0.79 24.11 -11.51
CA THR A 765 1.69 25.26 -11.50
C THR A 765 3.14 24.86 -11.77
N GLY A 766 3.65 25.19 -12.96
CA GLY A 766 5.05 25.00 -13.36
C GLY A 766 5.18 24.53 -14.81
N LYS A 767 6.25 24.97 -15.50
CA LYS A 767 6.49 24.58 -16.90
C LYS A 767 6.64 23.07 -17.06
N LEU A 768 7.28 22.40 -16.10
CA LEU A 768 7.50 20.95 -16.10
C LEU A 768 6.18 20.16 -16.28
N PHE A 769 5.15 20.48 -15.49
CA PHE A 769 3.88 19.76 -15.54
C PHE A 769 3.15 19.98 -16.86
N ARG A 770 3.22 21.18 -17.44
CA ARG A 770 2.71 21.47 -18.78
C ARG A 770 3.43 20.62 -19.83
N ASP A 771 4.76 20.59 -19.80
CA ASP A 771 5.57 19.83 -20.74
C ASP A 771 5.28 18.32 -20.65
N GLN A 772 5.22 17.77 -19.44
CA GLN A 772 4.87 16.37 -19.19
C GLN A 772 3.45 16.04 -19.68
N THR A 773 2.49 16.95 -19.47
CA THR A 773 1.11 16.79 -19.97
C THR A 773 1.09 16.73 -21.50
N GLU A 774 1.82 17.61 -22.17
CA GLU A 774 1.94 17.60 -23.64
C GLU A 774 2.61 16.32 -24.15
N ILE A 775 3.59 15.77 -23.43
CA ILE A 775 4.20 14.47 -23.77
C ILE A 775 3.16 13.34 -23.72
N LEU A 776 2.31 13.27 -22.68
CA LEU A 776 1.26 12.25 -22.60
C LEU A 776 0.30 12.33 -23.81
N ILE A 777 -0.14 13.54 -24.15
CA ILE A 777 -1.06 13.81 -25.28
C ILE A 777 -0.46 13.36 -26.62
N ARG A 778 0.83 13.63 -26.84
CA ARG A 778 1.50 13.35 -28.11
C ARG A 778 1.84 11.86 -28.25
N GLU A 779 2.36 11.25 -27.18
CA GLU A 779 3.08 9.98 -27.27
C GLU A 779 2.28 8.77 -26.75
N THR A 780 1.49 8.93 -25.69
CA THR A 780 0.87 7.78 -24.99
C THR A 780 -0.62 7.64 -25.22
N LEU A 781 -1.32 8.72 -25.56
CA LEU A 781 -2.78 8.69 -25.67
C LEU A 781 -3.29 8.24 -27.07
N PRO A 782 -4.47 7.57 -27.15
CA PRO A 782 -5.02 7.07 -28.42
C PRO A 782 -5.48 8.20 -29.36
N ALA A 783 -5.10 8.14 -30.64
CA ALA A 783 -5.39 9.20 -31.61
C ALA A 783 -6.88 9.45 -31.88
N HIS A 784 -7.75 8.48 -31.58
CA HIS A 784 -9.19 8.56 -31.86
C HIS A 784 -9.99 9.31 -30.78
N LEU A 785 -9.43 9.50 -29.58
CA LEU A 785 -10.07 10.23 -28.49
C LEU A 785 -9.89 11.75 -28.62
N ASP A 786 -10.76 12.51 -27.96
CA ASP A 786 -10.69 13.96 -27.81
C ASP A 786 -9.92 14.37 -26.54
N PHE A 787 -8.95 15.28 -26.68
CA PHE A 787 -8.06 15.70 -25.61
C PHE A 787 -8.19 17.20 -25.33
N ARG A 788 -8.75 17.52 -24.17
CA ARG A 788 -8.86 18.87 -23.61
C ARG A 788 -7.66 19.17 -22.73
N ARG A 789 -7.27 20.44 -22.69
CA ARG A 789 -6.13 20.94 -21.90
C ARG A 789 -6.61 22.02 -20.97
N LEU A 790 -6.08 22.00 -19.75
CA LEU A 790 -6.15 23.12 -18.83
C LEU A 790 -4.80 23.28 -18.14
N TYR A 791 -4.23 24.47 -18.21
CA TYR A 791 -2.95 24.80 -17.57
C TYR A 791 -3.13 25.93 -16.58
N THR A 792 -2.60 25.73 -15.37
CA THR A 792 -2.50 26.83 -14.39
C THR A 792 -1.20 27.61 -14.52
N TYR A 793 -0.32 27.20 -15.43
CA TYR A 793 0.89 27.91 -15.82
C TYR A 793 0.75 28.49 -17.24
N ARG A 794 0.69 29.82 -17.33
CA ARG A 794 0.61 30.55 -18.61
C ARG A 794 1.93 30.46 -19.37
N ASP A 795 1.87 30.07 -20.64
CA ASP A 795 3.00 30.21 -21.55
C ASP A 795 3.22 31.70 -21.85
N ARG A 796 4.42 32.19 -21.54
CA ARG A 796 4.79 33.58 -21.75
C ARG A 796 5.23 33.86 -23.18
N ASN A 797 5.46 32.82 -23.98
CA ASN A 797 5.79 32.94 -25.40
C ASN A 797 4.54 33.11 -26.28
N LEU A 798 3.35 32.91 -25.72
CA LEU A 798 2.08 33.11 -26.40
C LEU A 798 1.44 34.45 -26.01
N ASP A 799 1.02 35.22 -27.01
CA ASP A 799 0.24 36.45 -26.82
C ASP A 799 -1.07 36.14 -26.08
N VAL A 800 -1.75 35.08 -26.51
CA VAL A 800 -2.91 34.48 -25.85
C VAL A 800 -2.65 32.99 -25.71
N ASP A 801 -2.68 32.50 -24.48
CA ASP A 801 -2.55 31.08 -24.19
C ASP A 801 -3.95 30.47 -24.04
N PRO A 802 -4.47 29.76 -25.07
CA PRO A 802 -5.87 29.31 -25.09
C PRO A 802 -6.18 28.21 -24.07
N PHE A 803 -5.15 27.63 -23.46
CA PHE A 803 -5.30 26.56 -22.48
C PHE A 803 -5.03 27.04 -21.05
N TYR A 804 -4.67 28.31 -20.86
CA TYR A 804 -4.52 28.88 -19.53
C TYR A 804 -5.89 29.18 -18.92
N GLY A 805 -6.17 28.65 -17.73
CA GLY A 805 -7.46 28.83 -17.05
C GLY A 805 -7.41 28.47 -15.57
N GLY A 806 -8.56 28.56 -14.90
CA GLY A 806 -8.72 28.30 -13.48
C GLY A 806 -9.92 27.38 -13.18
N THR A 807 -10.44 27.50 -11.96
CA THR A 807 -11.52 26.64 -11.46
C THR A 807 -12.80 26.76 -12.28
N ASP A 808 -13.18 27.96 -12.72
CA ASP A 808 -14.44 28.13 -13.45
C ASP A 808 -14.42 27.43 -14.81
N GLU A 809 -13.30 27.48 -15.54
CA GLU A 809 -13.11 26.70 -16.77
C GLU A 809 -13.12 25.19 -16.50
N LEU A 810 -12.48 24.75 -15.41
CA LEU A 810 -12.51 23.35 -15.00
C LEU A 810 -13.93 22.86 -14.72
N LEU A 811 -14.70 23.59 -13.92
CA LEU A 811 -16.08 23.22 -13.57
C LEU A 811 -16.96 23.16 -14.82
N SER A 812 -16.80 24.09 -15.76
CA SER A 812 -17.49 24.05 -17.06
C SER A 812 -17.16 22.77 -17.84
N MET A 813 -15.88 22.39 -17.92
CA MET A 813 -15.47 21.15 -18.60
C MET A 813 -15.98 19.90 -17.87
N PHE A 814 -16.06 19.94 -16.54
CA PHE A 814 -16.63 18.86 -15.73
C PHE A 814 -18.12 18.65 -16.04
N ASP A 815 -18.90 19.75 -16.09
CA ASP A 815 -20.34 19.75 -16.36
C ASP A 815 -20.67 19.33 -17.81
N GLU A 816 -19.80 19.67 -18.76
CA GLU A 816 -19.88 19.18 -20.15
C GLU A 816 -19.79 17.65 -20.24
N GLY A 817 -19.04 17.04 -19.32
CA GLY A 817 -18.81 15.61 -19.20
C GLY A 817 -17.48 15.18 -19.82
N LEU A 818 -16.77 14.33 -19.09
CA LEU A 818 -15.44 13.81 -19.43
C LEU A 818 -15.36 12.35 -19.00
N ALA A 819 -14.72 11.49 -19.79
CA ALA A 819 -14.48 10.10 -19.42
C ALA A 819 -13.37 9.99 -18.35
N LEU A 820 -12.36 10.84 -18.48
CA LEU A 820 -11.18 10.84 -17.63
C LEU A 820 -10.67 12.27 -17.40
N ILE A 821 -10.26 12.55 -16.18
CA ILE A 821 -9.52 13.77 -15.84
C ILE A 821 -8.19 13.36 -15.20
N ASN A 822 -7.09 13.84 -15.79
CA ASN A 822 -5.77 13.73 -15.22
C ASN A 822 -5.32 15.09 -14.70
N PHE A 823 -5.00 15.14 -13.41
CA PHE A 823 -4.29 16.26 -12.82
C PHE A 823 -2.86 15.86 -12.51
N MET A 824 -1.90 16.68 -12.89
CA MET A 824 -0.49 16.52 -12.55
C MET A 824 0.08 17.88 -12.12
N GLY A 825 0.53 17.97 -10.87
CA GLY A 825 1.01 19.23 -10.32
C GLY A 825 1.23 19.22 -8.81
N HIS A 826 1.66 20.36 -8.28
CA HIS A 826 1.56 20.62 -6.84
C HIS A 826 0.09 20.65 -6.40
N GLY A 827 -0.16 20.35 -5.14
CA GLY A 827 -1.49 20.18 -4.57
C GLY A 827 -1.35 19.58 -3.19
N GLY A 828 -2.48 19.28 -2.56
CA GLY A 828 -2.48 18.68 -1.24
C GLY A 828 -3.90 18.42 -0.78
N GLY A 829 -4.18 17.22 -0.25
CA GLY A 829 -5.34 16.90 0.59
C GLY A 829 -6.69 17.36 0.04
N ALA A 830 -6.99 18.64 0.20
CA ALA A 830 -8.23 19.31 -0.18
C ALA A 830 -8.18 20.14 -1.48
N ILE A 831 -7.08 20.16 -2.25
CA ILE A 831 -6.90 21.07 -3.40
C ILE A 831 -5.97 20.54 -4.49
N TRP A 832 -6.28 20.88 -5.75
CA TRP A 832 -5.34 20.81 -6.89
C TRP A 832 -4.63 22.15 -7.15
N ALA A 833 -3.32 22.14 -7.41
CA ALA A 833 -2.52 23.33 -7.72
C ALA A 833 -2.49 24.45 -6.64
N ASP A 834 -1.28 24.86 -6.28
CA ASP A 834 -1.04 25.90 -5.26
C ASP A 834 -1.71 27.26 -5.55
N ASN A 835 -2.15 27.49 -6.80
CA ASN A 835 -2.83 28.70 -7.22
C ASN A 835 -4.35 28.67 -6.99
N GLY A 836 -4.93 27.61 -6.41
CA GLY A 836 -6.35 27.60 -6.06
C GLY A 836 -7.25 26.70 -6.90
N LEU A 837 -6.73 25.82 -7.76
CA LEU A 837 -7.56 25.03 -8.68
C LEU A 837 -8.34 23.93 -7.93
N PHE A 838 -9.64 23.79 -8.15
CA PHE A 838 -10.43 22.67 -7.61
C PHE A 838 -10.21 22.32 -6.13
N ARG A 839 -10.87 23.06 -5.25
CA ARG A 839 -10.88 22.79 -3.82
C ARG A 839 -12.02 21.84 -3.46
N ILE A 840 -11.98 21.30 -2.25
CA ILE A 840 -13.10 20.53 -1.68
C ILE A 840 -14.43 21.29 -1.82
N GLU A 841 -14.43 22.60 -1.54
CA GLU A 841 -15.66 23.40 -1.64
C GLU A 841 -16.17 23.56 -3.09
N ASP A 842 -15.33 23.28 -4.09
CA ASP A 842 -15.73 23.32 -5.50
C ASP A 842 -16.50 22.05 -5.92
N VAL A 843 -16.43 20.95 -5.15
CA VAL A 843 -17.16 19.71 -5.47
C VAL A 843 -18.68 19.93 -5.40
N GLU A 844 -19.16 20.71 -4.43
CA GLU A 844 -20.57 21.07 -4.31
C GLU A 844 -21.10 21.80 -5.56
N ARG A 845 -20.22 22.55 -6.25
CA ARG A 845 -20.55 23.37 -7.43
C ARG A 845 -20.69 22.56 -8.72
N LEU A 846 -20.33 21.27 -8.71
CA LEU A 846 -20.42 20.38 -9.87
C LEU A 846 -21.88 20.07 -10.23
N ASN A 847 -22.16 20.04 -11.54
CA ASN A 847 -23.45 19.72 -12.16
C ASN A 847 -23.32 18.60 -13.22
N ASN A 848 -22.46 17.62 -12.97
CA ASN A 848 -22.13 16.54 -13.89
C ASN A 848 -22.94 15.25 -13.64
N ALA A 849 -24.21 15.37 -13.23
CA ALA A 849 -25.07 14.21 -12.99
C ALA A 849 -25.16 13.29 -14.23
N GLY A 850 -25.02 11.98 -14.02
CA GLY A 850 -24.92 10.97 -15.08
C GLY A 850 -23.61 10.99 -15.88
N LYS A 851 -22.66 11.90 -15.57
CA LYS A 851 -21.39 12.07 -16.32
C LYS A 851 -20.19 12.04 -15.39
N TYR A 852 -19.91 10.87 -14.83
CA TYR A 852 -18.91 10.69 -13.78
C TYR A 852 -17.54 10.34 -14.38
N PRO A 853 -16.55 11.26 -14.39
CA PRO A 853 -15.20 10.94 -14.85
C PRO A 853 -14.46 10.01 -13.89
N PHE A 854 -13.54 9.21 -14.43
CA PHE A 854 -12.45 8.62 -13.66
C PHE A 854 -11.34 9.66 -13.46
N LEU A 855 -10.85 9.80 -12.23
CA LEU A 855 -9.82 10.79 -11.89
C LEU A 855 -8.48 10.11 -11.64
N THR A 856 -7.42 10.70 -12.18
CA THR A 856 -6.05 10.42 -11.74
C THR A 856 -5.48 11.69 -11.12
N SER A 857 -5.20 11.66 -9.81
CA SER A 857 -4.74 12.81 -9.03
C SER A 857 -3.26 12.64 -8.71
N MET A 858 -2.40 13.10 -9.65
CA MET A 858 -0.95 12.95 -9.59
C MET A 858 -0.33 14.09 -8.77
N THR A 859 -0.59 14.08 -7.46
CA THR A 859 -0.21 15.12 -6.50
C THR A 859 -0.18 14.59 -5.05
N CYS A 860 0.20 15.44 -4.09
CA CYS A 860 0.37 15.04 -2.69
C CYS A 860 -0.97 14.74 -1.97
N PHE A 861 -1.03 13.63 -1.23
CA PHE A 861 -2.01 13.24 -0.19
C PHE A 861 -3.50 13.54 -0.46
N THR A 862 -3.92 13.64 -1.72
CA THR A 862 -5.34 13.83 -2.09
C THR A 862 -6.16 12.55 -1.94
N GLY A 863 -5.50 11.39 -1.80
CA GLY A 863 -6.10 10.09 -1.48
C GLY A 863 -5.62 9.54 -0.14
N ALA A 864 -5.32 10.42 0.83
CA ALA A 864 -5.01 10.04 2.20
C ALA A 864 -6.32 9.75 2.97
N PHE A 865 -6.98 8.66 2.57
CA PHE A 865 -8.23 8.18 3.18
C PHE A 865 -8.07 7.73 4.65
N ASP A 866 -6.86 7.80 5.20
CA ASP A 866 -6.57 7.50 6.60
C ASP A 866 -6.61 8.75 7.50
N GLU A 867 -7.01 9.91 6.99
CA GLU A 867 -7.09 11.17 7.74
C GLU A 867 -8.48 11.33 8.41
N PRO A 868 -8.64 11.00 9.70
CA PRO A 868 -9.97 10.92 10.31
C PRO A 868 -10.54 12.29 10.68
N TYR A 869 -9.72 13.35 10.65
CA TYR A 869 -10.16 14.69 11.03
C TYR A 869 -10.69 15.52 9.86
N ARG A 870 -10.39 15.11 8.62
CA ARG A 870 -10.77 15.84 7.40
C ARG A 870 -10.89 14.90 6.22
N GLN A 871 -12.03 14.94 5.53
CA GLN A 871 -12.16 14.32 4.21
C GLN A 871 -11.16 14.92 3.22
N THR A 872 -10.61 14.05 2.38
CA THR A 872 -9.77 14.44 1.26
C THR A 872 -10.60 14.80 0.03
N LEU A 873 -9.99 15.50 -0.93
CA LEU A 873 -10.61 15.87 -2.19
C LEU A 873 -11.10 14.63 -2.96
N SER A 874 -10.35 13.51 -2.90
CA SER A 874 -10.76 12.29 -3.60
C SER A 874 -12.02 11.69 -2.98
N GLU A 875 -12.08 11.59 -1.65
CA GLU A 875 -13.25 11.08 -0.92
C GLU A 875 -14.47 11.97 -1.16
N GLU A 876 -14.31 13.29 -1.11
CA GLU A 876 -15.41 14.23 -1.36
C GLU A 876 -15.99 14.06 -2.78
N THR A 877 -15.13 13.95 -3.81
CA THR A 877 -15.62 13.73 -5.18
C THR A 877 -16.33 12.37 -5.37
N LEU A 878 -15.98 11.39 -4.53
CA LEU A 878 -16.56 10.05 -4.54
C LEU A 878 -17.90 10.03 -3.79
N ALA A 879 -17.97 10.62 -2.59
CA ALA A 879 -19.16 10.62 -1.75
C ALA A 879 -20.28 11.54 -2.26
N ALA A 880 -19.93 12.57 -3.06
CA ALA A 880 -20.89 13.56 -3.52
C ALA A 880 -22.08 12.96 -4.31
N GLU A 881 -23.29 13.27 -3.85
CA GLU A 881 -24.55 12.76 -4.40
C GLU A 881 -24.74 13.19 -5.86
N ARG A 882 -24.89 12.19 -6.75
CA ARG A 882 -25.16 12.38 -8.19
C ARG A 882 -24.21 13.36 -8.88
N LYS A 883 -22.97 13.54 -8.38
CA LYS A 883 -21.94 14.40 -8.97
C LYS A 883 -20.54 13.88 -8.64
N GLY A 884 -19.51 14.59 -9.08
CA GLY A 884 -18.12 14.22 -8.81
C GLY A 884 -17.68 13.05 -9.69
N SER A 885 -16.93 12.11 -9.13
CA SER A 885 -16.22 11.07 -9.87
C SER A 885 -16.82 9.67 -9.70
N ILE A 886 -16.42 8.76 -10.58
CA ILE A 886 -16.78 7.32 -10.52
C ILE A 886 -15.69 6.47 -9.86
N GLY A 887 -14.49 7.04 -9.72
CA GLY A 887 -13.31 6.36 -9.21
C GLY A 887 -12.12 7.31 -9.26
N VAL A 888 -11.22 7.21 -8.28
CA VAL A 888 -10.05 8.08 -8.16
C VAL A 888 -8.81 7.26 -7.87
N TRP A 889 -7.74 7.47 -8.65
CA TRP A 889 -6.41 6.97 -8.34
C TRP A 889 -5.54 8.12 -7.82
N ALA A 890 -5.23 8.10 -6.52
CA ALA A 890 -4.60 9.21 -5.82
C ALA A 890 -3.57 8.74 -4.78
N SER A 891 -2.64 9.63 -4.46
CA SER A 891 -1.60 9.39 -3.46
C SER A 891 -2.11 9.68 -2.04
N SER A 892 -1.79 8.81 -1.07
CA SER A 892 -1.88 9.09 0.38
C SER A 892 -0.66 9.85 0.91
N GLY A 893 0.45 9.86 0.17
CA GLY A 893 1.73 10.45 0.56
C GLY A 893 2.19 11.59 -0.37
N LEU A 894 3.48 11.89 -0.37
CA LEU A 894 4.06 12.97 -1.20
C LEU A 894 4.09 12.62 -2.70
N GLY A 895 3.55 13.50 -3.55
CA GLY A 895 3.73 13.42 -5.00
C GLY A 895 5.17 13.69 -5.41
N TRP A 896 5.65 12.99 -6.45
CA TRP A 896 6.98 13.16 -7.02
C TRP A 896 6.87 13.41 -8.53
N ALA A 897 7.07 14.66 -8.95
CA ALA A 897 6.77 15.14 -10.31
C ALA A 897 7.19 14.21 -11.47
N TYR A 898 8.36 13.56 -11.40
CA TYR A 898 8.79 12.61 -12.43
C TYR A 898 8.14 11.24 -12.30
N ASN A 899 8.06 10.70 -11.08
CA ASN A 899 7.55 9.35 -10.86
C ASN A 899 6.02 9.29 -10.98
N ASP A 900 5.35 10.37 -10.60
CA ASP A 900 3.93 10.64 -10.87
C ASP A 900 3.65 10.58 -12.38
N PHE A 901 4.48 11.26 -13.19
CA PHE A 901 4.42 11.20 -14.65
C PHE A 901 4.70 9.78 -15.18
N TYR A 902 5.73 9.09 -14.66
CA TYR A 902 6.09 7.75 -15.13
C TYR A 902 5.00 6.72 -14.88
N ILE A 903 4.38 6.72 -13.70
CA ILE A 903 3.36 5.73 -13.39
C ILE A 903 2.06 5.96 -14.19
N VAL A 904 1.61 7.21 -14.34
CA VAL A 904 0.42 7.51 -15.16
C VAL A 904 0.67 7.29 -16.66
N ARG A 905 1.92 7.46 -17.12
CA ARG A 905 2.32 7.14 -18.49
C ARG A 905 2.09 5.66 -18.82
N GLU A 906 2.41 4.75 -17.90
CA GLU A 906 2.14 3.32 -18.09
C GLU A 906 0.63 3.00 -18.14
N LEU A 907 -0.18 3.68 -17.31
CA LEU A 907 -1.64 3.57 -17.39
C LEU A 907 -2.18 3.97 -18.77
N PHE A 908 -1.77 5.13 -19.29
CA PHE A 908 -2.23 5.61 -20.60
C PHE A 908 -1.73 4.74 -21.75
N ASN A 909 -0.52 4.20 -21.67
CA ASN A 909 -0.02 3.22 -22.64
C ASN A 909 -0.91 1.95 -22.67
N LEU A 910 -1.31 1.45 -21.50
CA LEU A 910 -2.23 0.31 -21.43
C LEU A 910 -3.60 0.66 -22.02
N MET A 911 -4.16 1.84 -21.71
CA MET A 911 -5.43 2.30 -22.30
C MET A 911 -5.34 2.38 -23.83
N LYS A 912 -4.23 2.88 -24.38
CA LYS A 912 -3.97 2.89 -25.83
C LYS A 912 -3.89 1.51 -26.46
N LEU A 913 -3.36 0.52 -25.75
CA LEU A 913 -3.24 -0.85 -26.24
C LEU A 913 -4.55 -1.65 -26.11
N HIS A 914 -5.35 -1.38 -25.08
CA HIS A 914 -6.46 -2.24 -24.69
C HIS A 914 -7.86 -1.61 -24.77
N GLY A 915 -7.99 -0.28 -24.96
CA GLY A 915 -9.30 0.37 -25.11
C GLY A 915 -10.15 0.28 -23.84
N ASN A 916 -11.33 -0.34 -23.93
CA ASN A 916 -12.23 -0.61 -22.78
C ASN A 916 -12.17 -2.08 -22.29
N LYS A 917 -11.20 -2.87 -22.78
CA LYS A 917 -11.19 -4.33 -22.60
C LYS A 917 -10.75 -4.78 -21.22
N LEU A 918 -10.18 -3.90 -20.40
CA LEU A 918 -9.76 -4.20 -19.04
C LEU A 918 -10.63 -3.47 -18.04
N THR A 919 -10.72 -4.05 -16.85
CA THR A 919 -11.28 -3.36 -15.68
C THR A 919 -10.28 -2.31 -15.18
N VAL A 920 -10.74 -1.36 -14.35
CA VAL A 920 -9.87 -0.36 -13.73
C VAL A 920 -8.83 -1.04 -12.84
N GLY A 921 -9.21 -2.05 -12.05
CA GLY A 921 -8.27 -2.81 -11.22
C GLY A 921 -7.14 -3.46 -12.03
N GLU A 922 -7.48 -4.03 -13.20
CA GLU A 922 -6.49 -4.59 -14.13
C GLU A 922 -5.55 -3.53 -14.69
N TYR A 923 -6.07 -2.39 -15.13
CA TYR A 923 -5.26 -1.27 -15.62
C TYR A 923 -4.24 -0.82 -14.58
N LEU A 924 -4.69 -0.61 -13.34
CA LEU A 924 -3.86 -0.06 -12.28
C LEU A 924 -2.80 -1.06 -11.80
N ALA A 925 -3.18 -2.33 -11.61
CA ALA A 925 -2.22 -3.38 -11.24
C ALA A 925 -1.13 -3.55 -12.32
N MET A 926 -1.52 -3.60 -13.60
CA MET A 926 -0.55 -3.73 -14.70
C MET A 926 0.31 -2.48 -14.87
N ALA A 927 -0.24 -1.28 -14.68
CA ALA A 927 0.52 -0.04 -14.69
C ALA A 927 1.59 -0.04 -13.58
N LYS A 928 1.24 -0.51 -12.38
CA LYS A 928 2.18 -0.68 -11.26
C LYS A 928 3.30 -1.67 -11.56
N ILE A 929 3.00 -2.83 -12.17
CA ILE A 929 4.03 -3.82 -12.57
C ILE A 929 4.97 -3.23 -13.64
N LEU A 930 4.42 -2.59 -14.68
CA LEU A 930 5.23 -1.93 -15.71
C LEU A 930 6.11 -0.84 -15.10
N TYR A 931 5.55 -0.03 -14.19
CA TYR A 931 6.24 1.04 -13.52
C TYR A 931 7.44 0.55 -12.70
N ILE A 932 7.25 -0.43 -11.80
CA ILE A 932 8.35 -0.94 -10.95
C ILE A 932 9.41 -1.68 -11.77
N SER A 933 9.03 -2.30 -12.89
CA SER A 933 10.00 -2.91 -13.80
C SER A 933 10.95 -1.88 -14.45
N LYS A 934 10.54 -0.61 -14.54
CA LYS A 934 11.34 0.47 -15.14
C LYS A 934 11.97 1.38 -14.07
N ASN A 935 11.46 1.38 -12.85
CA ASN A 935 11.87 2.31 -11.81
C ASN A 935 12.18 1.57 -10.50
N LEU A 936 13.45 1.46 -10.13
CA LEU A 936 13.89 0.73 -8.94
C LEU A 936 14.59 1.66 -7.97
N SER A 937 13.84 2.55 -7.33
CA SER A 937 14.33 3.50 -6.32
C SER A 937 13.43 3.52 -5.09
N SER A 938 13.90 4.10 -3.99
CA SER A 938 13.05 4.36 -2.81
C SER A 938 11.86 5.27 -3.12
N THR A 939 12.02 6.19 -4.09
CA THR A 939 10.91 6.98 -4.61
C THR A 939 9.91 6.10 -5.35
N ALA A 940 10.36 5.15 -6.16
CA ALA A 940 9.47 4.24 -6.88
C ALA A 940 8.69 3.31 -5.94
N PHE A 941 9.36 2.80 -4.92
CA PHE A 941 8.71 2.09 -3.83
C PHE A 941 7.63 2.93 -3.14
N SER A 942 7.93 4.21 -2.85
CA SER A 942 6.98 5.12 -2.21
C SER A 942 5.74 5.33 -3.09
N ILE A 943 5.96 5.62 -4.37
CA ILE A 943 4.89 5.83 -5.37
C ILE A 943 4.00 4.60 -5.50
N LEU A 944 4.61 3.41 -5.58
CA LEU A 944 3.87 2.16 -5.69
C LEU A 944 2.92 1.93 -4.53
N ASN A 945 3.39 2.18 -3.30
CA ASN A 945 2.65 1.89 -2.08
C ASN A 945 1.68 3.00 -1.67
N GLN A 946 1.94 4.27 -1.99
CA GLN A 946 1.08 5.38 -1.58
C GLN A 946 -0.07 5.67 -2.58
N TYR A 947 0.03 5.22 -3.84
CA TYR A 947 -1.04 5.42 -4.82
C TYR A 947 -2.11 4.34 -4.69
N ASN A 948 -3.25 4.74 -4.13
CA ASN A 948 -4.38 3.89 -3.79
C ASN A 948 -5.54 4.14 -4.76
N TYR A 949 -6.26 3.07 -5.09
CA TYR A 949 -7.46 3.18 -5.92
C TYR A 949 -8.70 3.22 -5.04
N LEU A 950 -9.34 4.39 -5.02
CA LEU A 950 -10.60 4.64 -4.36
C LEU A 950 -11.70 4.48 -5.42
N GLY A 951 -12.36 3.32 -5.42
CA GLY A 951 -13.35 2.92 -6.39
C GLY A 951 -13.45 1.40 -6.53
N ASP A 952 -14.33 0.96 -7.43
CA ASP A 952 -14.59 -0.46 -7.68
C ASP A 952 -13.57 -1.06 -8.68
N PRO A 953 -12.80 -2.11 -8.32
CA PRO A 953 -11.77 -2.72 -9.18
C PRO A 953 -12.33 -3.48 -10.37
N GLY A 954 -13.58 -3.96 -10.31
CA GLY A 954 -14.26 -4.67 -11.39
C GLY A 954 -14.90 -3.76 -12.43
N MET A 955 -14.98 -2.45 -12.14
CA MET A 955 -15.56 -1.47 -13.04
C MET A 955 -14.77 -1.37 -14.36
N ARG A 956 -15.47 -1.16 -15.48
CA ARG A 956 -14.86 -0.85 -16.78
C ARG A 956 -15.13 0.59 -17.17
N LEU A 957 -14.11 1.29 -17.66
CA LEU A 957 -14.33 2.60 -18.29
C LEU A 957 -15.01 2.40 -19.64
N LEU A 958 -16.11 3.11 -19.89
CA LEU A 958 -16.90 3.02 -21.13
C LEU A 958 -16.24 3.77 -22.31
N LEU A 959 -14.92 3.65 -22.44
CA LEU A 959 -14.14 4.28 -23.51
C LEU A 959 -14.60 3.76 -24.89
N PRO A 960 -14.69 4.63 -25.92
CA PRO A 960 -14.98 4.18 -27.27
C PRO A 960 -13.79 3.40 -27.82
N ASP A 961 -14.06 2.20 -28.33
CA ASP A 961 -13.06 1.43 -29.05
C ASP A 961 -12.83 2.04 -30.45
N PRO A 962 -11.60 1.91 -31.00
CA PRO A 962 -11.33 2.30 -32.38
C PRO A 962 -11.95 1.27 -33.35
N ASP A 963 -13.27 1.34 -33.52
CA ASP A 963 -14.08 0.33 -34.21
C ASP A 963 -14.17 0.49 -35.72
N ILE A 964 -13.75 1.65 -36.26
CA ILE A 964 -13.91 1.96 -37.69
C ILE A 964 -12.58 2.20 -38.39
N GLN A 965 -12.43 1.58 -39.55
CA GLN A 965 -11.33 1.89 -40.46
C GLN A 965 -11.69 3.09 -41.32
N ILE A 966 -10.87 4.13 -41.23
CA ILE A 966 -11.02 5.35 -42.03
C ILE A 966 -10.16 5.24 -43.28
N SER A 967 -10.78 5.48 -44.44
CA SER A 967 -10.12 5.56 -45.74
C SER A 967 -10.04 7.02 -46.18
N LEU A 968 -8.84 7.44 -46.55
CA LEU A 968 -8.54 8.77 -47.08
C LEU A 968 -8.29 8.66 -48.59
N ASP A 969 -8.69 9.65 -49.38
CA ASP A 969 -8.36 9.73 -50.80
C ASP A 969 -6.85 9.77 -51.05
N SER A 970 -6.14 10.51 -50.21
CA SER A 970 -4.70 10.45 -50.06
C SER A 970 -4.37 10.51 -48.56
N PRO A 971 -3.35 9.80 -48.09
CA PRO A 971 -2.88 10.00 -46.73
C PRO A 971 -1.73 11.04 -46.69
N VAL A 972 -1.52 11.75 -47.79
CA VAL A 972 -0.55 12.82 -47.97
C VAL A 972 -1.29 14.07 -48.43
N HIS A 973 -1.27 15.10 -47.61
CA HIS A 973 -1.90 16.40 -47.87
C HIS A 973 -0.99 17.51 -47.38
N VAL A 974 -1.05 18.70 -47.96
CA VAL A 974 -0.37 19.90 -47.47
C VAL A 974 -1.37 20.91 -46.91
N ARG A 975 -0.88 21.92 -46.21
CA ARG A 975 -1.73 23.01 -45.69
C ARG A 975 -2.56 23.64 -46.83
N GLY A 976 -3.86 23.83 -46.59
CA GLY A 976 -4.80 24.35 -47.59
C GLY A 976 -5.46 23.29 -48.47
N ASP A 977 -4.99 22.03 -48.40
CA ASP A 977 -5.67 20.92 -49.08
C ASP A 977 -7.01 20.58 -48.41
N THR A 978 -7.83 19.84 -49.16
CA THR A 978 -9.03 19.18 -48.66
C THR A 978 -8.78 17.68 -48.67
N VAL A 979 -9.06 17.02 -47.54
CA VAL A 979 -8.99 15.58 -47.39
C VAL A 979 -10.38 15.00 -47.63
N ALA A 980 -10.52 14.01 -48.53
CA ALA A 980 -11.75 13.26 -48.64
C ALA A 980 -11.70 12.05 -47.71
N VAL A 981 -12.71 11.92 -46.86
CA VAL A 981 -12.78 10.95 -45.77
C VAL A 981 -13.96 10.04 -46.02
N SER A 982 -13.71 8.74 -46.01
CA SER A 982 -14.73 7.69 -46.11
C SER A 982 -14.57 6.68 -44.98
N ALA A 983 -15.65 6.27 -44.33
CA ALA A 983 -15.61 5.25 -43.28
C ALA A 983 -16.91 4.43 -43.22
N GLN A 984 -16.78 3.13 -43.00
CA GLN A 984 -17.92 2.26 -42.67
C GLN A 984 -18.05 2.20 -41.15
N THR A 985 -19.21 2.60 -40.63
CA THR A 985 -19.41 2.84 -39.19
C THR A 985 -20.19 1.74 -38.48
N GLY A 986 -20.89 0.87 -39.21
CA GLY A 986 -21.85 -0.07 -38.62
C GLY A 986 -23.15 0.59 -38.11
N ILE A 987 -23.16 1.92 -37.94
CA ILE A 987 -24.33 2.73 -37.60
C ILE A 987 -25.12 3.03 -38.87
N GLN A 988 -26.38 2.59 -38.97
CA GLN A 988 -27.17 2.77 -40.20
C GLN A 988 -27.49 4.24 -40.50
N SER A 989 -27.90 5.02 -39.51
CA SER A 989 -28.03 6.47 -39.63
C SER A 989 -27.67 7.18 -38.33
N GLY A 990 -27.12 8.38 -38.46
CA GLY A 990 -26.55 9.11 -37.33
C GLY A 990 -25.82 10.38 -37.73
N ARG A 991 -24.99 10.90 -36.83
CA ARG A 991 -24.10 12.04 -37.03
C ARG A 991 -22.65 11.60 -36.88
N ALA A 992 -21.76 12.23 -37.64
CA ALA A 992 -20.34 12.02 -37.52
C ALA A 992 -19.59 13.35 -37.49
N ARG A 993 -18.70 13.48 -36.51
CA ARG A 993 -17.74 14.56 -36.40
C ARG A 993 -16.40 14.08 -36.93
N ILE A 994 -15.84 14.81 -37.88
CA ILE A 994 -14.56 14.51 -38.52
C ILE A 994 -13.61 15.66 -38.24
N GLU A 995 -12.39 15.34 -37.81
CA GLU A 995 -11.39 16.33 -37.46
C GLU A 995 -10.02 15.96 -38.06
N VAL A 996 -9.34 16.96 -38.63
CA VAL A 996 -7.92 16.85 -38.99
C VAL A 996 -7.13 17.40 -37.82
N ILE A 997 -6.25 16.59 -37.22
CA ILE A 997 -5.45 16.95 -36.05
C ILE A 997 -3.95 16.80 -36.34
N GLY A 998 -3.14 17.70 -35.76
CA GLY A 998 -1.68 17.62 -35.80
C GLY A 998 -1.07 16.66 -34.76
N GLU A 999 0.26 16.65 -34.65
CA GLU A 999 0.99 15.92 -33.59
C GLU A 999 0.58 16.39 -32.18
N ASP A 1000 0.30 17.68 -32.03
CA ASP A 1000 -0.24 18.28 -30.80
C ASP A 1000 -1.68 17.87 -30.46
N ARG A 1001 -2.40 17.13 -31.30
CA ARG A 1001 -3.82 16.77 -31.14
C ARG A 1001 -4.78 17.98 -31.13
N ILE A 1002 -4.39 19.12 -31.69
CA ILE A 1002 -5.28 20.27 -31.85
C ILE A 1002 -5.97 20.18 -33.22
N PRO A 1003 -7.30 20.34 -33.31
CA PRO A 1003 -8.00 20.34 -34.60
C PRO A 1003 -7.56 21.51 -35.49
N ALA A 1004 -7.01 21.17 -36.66
CA ALA A 1004 -6.73 22.09 -37.77
C ALA A 1004 -7.89 22.16 -38.78
N GLY A 1005 -8.88 21.29 -38.65
CA GLY A 1005 -10.13 21.34 -39.39
C GLY A 1005 -11.19 20.50 -38.67
N VAL A 1006 -12.44 20.90 -38.80
CA VAL A 1006 -13.60 20.19 -38.22
C VAL A 1006 -14.73 20.22 -39.24
N VAL A 1007 -15.40 19.08 -39.44
CA VAL A 1007 -16.66 19.02 -40.19
C VAL A 1007 -17.63 18.07 -39.48
N GLU A 1008 -18.88 18.53 -39.35
CA GLU A 1008 -20.00 17.69 -38.91
C GLU A 1008 -20.73 17.19 -40.16
N THR A 1009 -21.03 15.89 -40.20
CA THR A 1009 -21.73 15.24 -41.32
C THR A 1009 -22.73 14.19 -40.82
N ARG A 1010 -23.47 13.56 -41.74
CA ARG A 1010 -24.42 12.49 -41.45
C ARG A 1010 -23.78 11.13 -41.74
N ILE A 1011 -24.17 10.15 -40.94
CA ILE A 1011 -24.01 8.74 -41.28
C ILE A 1011 -25.27 8.33 -42.06
N VAL A 1012 -25.08 7.77 -43.26
CA VAL A 1012 -26.16 7.32 -44.15
C VAL A 1012 -25.80 5.94 -44.67
N ASP A 1013 -26.72 4.97 -44.53
CA ASP A 1013 -26.56 3.58 -44.95
C ASP A 1013 -25.27 2.92 -44.41
N GLY A 1014 -24.90 3.23 -43.16
CA GLY A 1014 -23.67 2.69 -42.57
C GLY A 1014 -22.40 3.48 -42.91
N GLN A 1015 -22.47 4.51 -43.76
CA GLN A 1015 -21.32 5.18 -44.34
C GLN A 1015 -21.22 6.65 -43.93
N VAL A 1016 -19.97 7.09 -43.78
CA VAL A 1016 -19.59 8.48 -43.64
C VAL A 1016 -18.73 8.82 -44.85
N ASP A 1017 -19.20 9.75 -45.68
CA ASP A 1017 -18.43 10.32 -46.79
C ASP A 1017 -18.45 11.84 -46.66
N SER A 1018 -17.26 12.45 -46.55
CA SER A 1018 -17.15 13.90 -46.39
C SER A 1018 -15.82 14.44 -46.89
N LYS A 1019 -15.73 15.76 -46.97
CA LYS A 1019 -14.52 16.50 -47.32
C LYS A 1019 -14.21 17.50 -46.23
N ILE A 1020 -12.98 17.50 -45.74
CA ILE A 1020 -12.52 18.37 -44.65
C ILE A 1020 -11.31 19.19 -45.10
N ALA A 1021 -11.40 20.51 -44.97
CA ALA A 1021 -10.30 21.41 -45.30
C ALA A 1021 -9.31 21.55 -44.13
N ILE A 1022 -8.02 21.59 -44.44
CA ILE A 1022 -6.95 21.84 -43.47
C ILE A 1022 -6.79 23.36 -43.33
N THR A 1023 -7.60 23.96 -42.46
CA THR A 1023 -7.74 25.43 -42.33
C THR A 1023 -6.84 26.06 -41.26
N GLY A 1024 -6.53 25.31 -40.21
CA GLY A 1024 -5.73 25.75 -39.06
C GLY A 1024 -4.24 25.48 -39.25
N GLU A 1025 -3.44 25.86 -38.25
CA GLU A 1025 -2.04 25.47 -38.18
C GLU A 1025 -1.93 24.03 -37.67
N THR A 1026 -1.05 23.25 -38.30
CA THR A 1026 -0.74 21.88 -37.91
C THR A 1026 0.68 21.86 -37.39
N THR A 1027 0.90 21.35 -36.17
CA THR A 1027 2.25 21.09 -35.67
C THR A 1027 2.73 19.71 -36.14
N GLY A 1028 4.04 19.60 -36.38
CA GLY A 1028 4.66 18.36 -36.82
C GLY A 1028 4.60 18.15 -38.34
N SER A 1029 5.20 17.05 -38.78
CA SER A 1029 5.18 16.61 -40.19
C SER A 1029 4.07 15.59 -40.45
N THR A 1030 3.45 15.09 -39.39
CA THR A 1030 2.41 14.08 -39.41
C THR A 1030 1.21 14.50 -38.57
N GLY A 1031 0.09 13.82 -38.77
CA GLY A 1031 -1.15 14.05 -38.05
C GLY A 1031 -2.12 12.91 -38.26
N TRP A 1032 -3.39 13.16 -37.94
CA TRP A 1032 -4.45 12.19 -38.13
C TRP A 1032 -5.73 12.86 -38.63
N VAL A 1033 -6.54 12.09 -39.34
CA VAL A 1033 -7.97 12.34 -39.44
C VAL A 1033 -8.64 11.44 -38.43
N ARG A 1034 -9.35 12.01 -37.46
CA ARG A 1034 -10.21 11.24 -36.54
C ARG A 1034 -11.68 11.41 -36.91
N VAL A 1035 -12.44 10.34 -36.76
CA VAL A 1035 -13.89 10.31 -36.98
C VAL A 1035 -14.52 9.78 -35.71
N TYR A 1036 -15.49 10.53 -35.21
CA TYR A 1036 -16.38 10.10 -34.14
C TYR A 1036 -17.80 10.07 -34.68
N GLY A 1037 -18.43 8.89 -34.62
CA GLY A 1037 -19.79 8.66 -35.11
C GLY A 1037 -20.73 8.29 -33.97
N VAL A 1038 -21.96 8.75 -34.06
CA VAL A 1038 -23.05 8.44 -33.14
C VAL A 1038 -24.33 8.20 -33.94
N ASP A 1039 -25.12 7.22 -33.56
CA ASP A 1039 -26.43 6.96 -34.17
C ASP A 1039 -27.46 8.05 -33.81
N ASP A 1040 -28.62 8.03 -34.47
CA ASP A 1040 -29.66 9.04 -34.22
C ASP A 1040 -30.30 8.92 -32.83
N GLU A 1041 -30.17 7.76 -32.18
CA GLU A 1041 -30.67 7.48 -30.84
C GLU A 1041 -29.64 7.77 -29.73
N ASN A 1042 -28.39 8.07 -30.09
CA ASN A 1042 -27.26 8.23 -29.17
C ASN A 1042 -27.01 6.99 -28.29
N THR A 1043 -27.17 5.81 -28.87
CA THR A 1043 -26.95 4.50 -28.22
C THR A 1043 -25.65 3.85 -28.67
N THR A 1044 -25.34 3.97 -29.97
CA THR A 1044 -24.19 3.32 -30.60
C THR A 1044 -23.17 4.36 -31.05
N HIS A 1045 -21.93 4.15 -30.63
CA HIS A 1045 -20.83 5.09 -30.83
C HIS A 1045 -19.67 4.38 -31.47
N VAL A 1046 -19.02 5.06 -32.41
CA VAL A 1046 -17.82 4.57 -33.04
C VAL A 1046 -16.76 5.65 -33.09
N ALA A 1047 -15.51 5.24 -32.96
CA ALA A 1047 -14.39 6.13 -33.11
C ALA A 1047 -13.33 5.48 -34.01
N GLY A 1048 -12.55 6.30 -34.69
CA GLY A 1048 -11.42 5.83 -35.48
C GLY A 1048 -10.45 6.97 -35.77
N ALA A 1049 -9.23 6.61 -36.11
CA ALA A 1049 -8.24 7.56 -36.61
C ALA A 1049 -7.42 6.96 -37.75
N ALA A 1050 -7.13 7.75 -38.78
CA ALA A 1050 -6.22 7.41 -39.87
C ALA A 1050 -5.05 8.39 -39.89
N GLY A 1051 -3.83 7.88 -40.06
CA GLY A 1051 -2.64 8.70 -40.16
C GLY A 1051 -2.60 9.55 -41.43
N LEU A 1052 -2.05 10.74 -41.30
CA LEU A 1052 -1.90 11.75 -42.35
C LEU A 1052 -0.47 12.30 -42.33
N SER A 1053 0.10 12.61 -43.50
CA SER A 1053 1.36 13.35 -43.62
C SER A 1053 1.10 14.74 -44.18
N PHE A 1054 1.63 15.76 -43.51
CA PHE A 1054 1.56 17.17 -43.92
C PHE A 1054 2.68 17.60 -44.88
N ASN A 1055 3.73 16.76 -45.03
CA ASN A 1055 4.98 17.11 -45.71
C ASN A 1055 5.13 16.51 -47.11
N GLY A 1056 4.06 15.96 -47.70
CA GLY A 1056 4.09 15.46 -49.08
C GLY A 1056 4.60 14.02 -49.26
N ILE A 1057 5.02 13.33 -48.20
CA ILE A 1057 5.54 11.95 -48.23
C ILE A 1057 4.98 11.15 -47.05
N LEU A 1058 4.43 9.96 -47.30
CA LEU A 1058 4.06 8.99 -46.26
C LEU A 1058 4.63 7.61 -46.57
N PHE A 1059 5.17 6.97 -45.55
CA PHE A 1059 5.59 5.57 -45.58
C PHE A 1059 4.58 4.74 -44.77
N ASP A 1060 3.91 3.77 -45.41
CA ASP A 1060 2.97 2.86 -44.77
C ASP A 1060 3.16 1.41 -45.23
N GLY A 1061 2.51 0.47 -44.55
CA GLY A 1061 2.49 -0.95 -44.96
C GLY A 1061 3.86 -1.64 -45.02
N VAL A 1062 4.83 -1.18 -44.21
CA VAL A 1062 6.17 -1.78 -44.15
C VAL A 1062 6.07 -3.21 -43.60
N THR A 1063 6.38 -4.20 -44.42
CA THR A 1063 6.36 -5.62 -44.06
C THR A 1063 7.58 -6.34 -44.61
N LEU A 1064 8.06 -7.31 -43.83
CA LEU A 1064 9.18 -8.18 -44.14
C LEU A 1064 8.62 -9.57 -44.47
N LYS A 1065 9.15 -10.25 -45.50
CA LYS A 1065 8.71 -11.61 -45.84
C LYS A 1065 9.92 -12.52 -46.00
N PRO A 1066 10.07 -13.57 -45.15
CA PRO A 1066 9.21 -13.89 -43.99
C PRO A 1066 9.28 -12.80 -42.90
N ASN A 1067 8.24 -12.71 -42.05
CA ASN A 1067 8.15 -11.70 -40.98
C ASN A 1067 9.27 -11.83 -39.93
N ASP A 1068 9.84 -13.04 -39.79
CA ASP A 1068 10.99 -13.38 -38.94
C ASP A 1068 12.02 -14.16 -39.78
N PRO A 1069 12.90 -13.48 -40.55
CA PRO A 1069 13.85 -14.16 -41.43
C PRO A 1069 15.05 -14.73 -40.68
N LEU A 1070 15.46 -15.95 -41.06
CA LEU A 1070 16.69 -16.60 -40.62
C LEU A 1070 17.88 -16.18 -41.49
N LEU A 1071 19.11 -16.45 -41.01
CA LEU A 1071 20.39 -16.05 -41.64
C LEU A 1071 20.60 -16.55 -43.09
N ALA A 1072 19.79 -17.50 -43.57
CA ALA A 1072 19.83 -18.05 -44.92
C ALA A 1072 18.58 -17.71 -45.76
N ASP A 1073 17.62 -16.97 -45.20
CA ASP A 1073 16.38 -16.63 -45.88
C ASP A 1073 16.58 -15.48 -46.87
N SER A 1074 15.97 -15.59 -48.05
CA SER A 1074 15.82 -14.44 -48.94
C SER A 1074 14.70 -13.54 -48.41
N ILE A 1075 15.04 -12.31 -48.04
CA ILE A 1075 14.08 -11.34 -47.48
C ILE A 1075 13.46 -10.52 -48.61
N SER A 1076 12.14 -10.47 -48.64
CA SER A 1076 11.41 -9.50 -49.45
C SER A 1076 10.84 -8.40 -48.57
N ILE A 1077 11.02 -7.16 -49.00
CA ILE A 1077 10.63 -5.98 -48.22
C ILE A 1077 9.59 -5.24 -49.02
N TYR A 1078 8.47 -4.99 -48.37
CA TYR A 1078 7.38 -4.26 -48.95
C TYR A 1078 7.18 -3.03 -48.09
N ALA A 1079 7.55 -1.85 -48.58
CA ALA A 1079 7.08 -0.60 -48.04
C ALA A 1079 6.21 0.07 -49.09
N ARG A 1080 5.08 0.61 -48.66
CA ARG A 1080 4.24 1.41 -49.53
C ARG A 1080 4.62 2.86 -49.29
N VAL A 1081 5.20 3.48 -50.32
CA VAL A 1081 5.51 4.91 -50.33
C VAL A 1081 4.37 5.61 -51.06
N ARG A 1082 3.76 6.57 -50.39
CA ARG A 1082 2.72 7.43 -50.97
C ARG A 1082 3.26 8.85 -51.00
N HIS A 1083 3.20 9.48 -52.16
CA HIS A 1083 3.76 10.81 -52.38
C HIS A 1083 2.81 11.62 -53.26
N ALA A 1084 2.69 12.92 -52.99
CA ALA A 1084 1.76 13.80 -53.70
C ALA A 1084 2.12 14.00 -55.19
N ASN A 1085 3.39 13.78 -55.56
CA ASN A 1085 3.90 13.86 -56.94
C ASN A 1085 4.44 12.50 -57.44
N PRO A 1086 4.48 12.25 -58.77
CA PRO A 1086 5.11 11.05 -59.33
C PRO A 1086 6.55 10.91 -58.82
N LEU A 1087 6.84 9.76 -58.20
CA LEU A 1087 8.18 9.42 -57.75
C LEU A 1087 9.10 9.33 -58.97
N ARG A 1088 9.94 10.35 -59.18
CA ARG A 1088 10.86 10.41 -60.34
C ARG A 1088 12.08 9.51 -60.16
N LYS A 1089 12.45 9.28 -58.90
CA LYS A 1089 13.54 8.40 -58.46
C LYS A 1089 13.19 7.95 -57.05
N ALA A 1090 13.07 6.64 -56.86
CA ALA A 1090 13.06 6.02 -55.54
C ALA A 1090 14.44 5.41 -55.33
N GLN A 1091 15.07 5.67 -54.20
CA GLN A 1091 16.38 5.13 -53.89
C GLN A 1091 16.27 4.38 -52.58
N VAL A 1092 16.00 3.08 -52.69
CA VAL A 1092 16.05 2.18 -51.54
C VAL A 1092 17.51 2.02 -51.16
N ILE A 1093 17.90 2.62 -50.05
CA ILE A 1093 19.22 2.43 -49.48
C ILE A 1093 19.05 1.31 -48.45
N VAL A 1094 19.37 0.10 -48.89
CA VAL A 1094 19.54 -1.05 -48.01
C VAL A 1094 20.93 -0.94 -47.41
N THR A 1095 21.00 -0.47 -46.18
CA THR A 1095 22.26 -0.41 -45.46
C THR A 1095 22.38 -1.71 -44.68
N LEU A 1096 23.32 -2.57 -45.06
CA LEU A 1096 23.67 -3.76 -44.29
C LEU A 1096 24.69 -3.35 -43.21
N PRO A 1097 24.31 -3.25 -41.93
CA PRO A 1097 25.26 -2.96 -40.86
C PRO A 1097 25.97 -4.28 -40.53
N SER A 1098 27.04 -4.57 -41.28
CA SER A 1098 27.78 -5.84 -41.31
C SER A 1098 26.95 -7.06 -41.77
N ALA A 1099 27.63 -8.20 -42.01
CA ALA A 1099 27.20 -9.29 -42.89
C ALA A 1099 25.82 -9.94 -42.61
N ASP A 1100 25.15 -9.63 -41.49
CA ASP A 1100 24.01 -10.40 -40.99
C ASP A 1100 22.77 -9.57 -40.55
N SER A 1101 22.60 -8.30 -40.96
CA SER A 1101 21.31 -7.60 -40.74
C SER A 1101 20.96 -6.61 -41.85
N LEU A 1102 19.66 -6.41 -42.07
CA LEU A 1102 19.12 -5.68 -43.21
C LEU A 1102 18.27 -4.51 -42.71
N ASP A 1103 18.80 -3.29 -42.86
CA ASP A 1103 18.12 -2.04 -42.52
C ASP A 1103 17.65 -1.33 -43.79
N LEU A 1104 16.47 -0.72 -43.71
CA LEU A 1104 15.77 -0.14 -44.86
C LEU A 1104 15.49 1.32 -44.64
N SER A 1105 16.10 2.14 -45.48
CA SER A 1105 15.65 3.51 -45.71
C SER A 1105 15.18 3.62 -47.17
N PHE A 1106 13.98 4.18 -47.37
CA PHE A 1106 13.33 4.31 -48.68
C PHE A 1106 13.42 5.72 -49.25
#